data_AF-B6Q7E5-F1
#
_entry.id   AF-B6Q7E5-F1
#
_cell.length_a   1.000
_cell.length_b   1.000
_cell.length_c   1.000
_cell.angle_alpha   90.00
_cell.angle_beta   90.00
_cell.angle_gamma   90.00
#
_symmetry.space_group_name_H-M   'P 1'
#
loop_
_entity.id
_entity.type
_entity.pdbx_description
1 polymer ?
#
loop_
_entity_poly.entity_id
_entity_poly.type
_entity_poly.pdbx_seq_one_letter_code
_entity_poly.pdbx_strand_id
1 'polypeptide(L)'
;MGEALDLNLYPSCYNCLSWSDDGELAVAAGDTVHLQLPQWKPKYVHPLFEKEKSMPWTSTKVRTNVFTHQEWKVMMPSGRDEFSIGAEQSQSTVSQLAWSHQGLGLHRRCVLAVLTSNLLLSLYEADGKRRTWSRVCVVNKALEKYFESKDRSKSIGTSRIRSFAWCPPLRNDASGENDRADVRWGEQLLTIATDRNDIVLVHVKRNNSSNALAWRYSIDVIDHAELGTLDRVYSLVPNGSLWADALSSKAKILNISCGPWSRIDSERSGIKYQALISLVLGGNLHLVNVQASLSSGDGSAISIEGQLTFNTTVLSFKSLESINFTGPLQWLPVDETRVLLISGYVGGRATLLFDQNAYVKSSMQTEVDGNNIFFHQRSFEDKGYNIMGTMYSQCNEPISGIVAPESSTVSHDTRTIYLTSLGRFSEATPLSTTGTLLEESLVKTQPPWVDQVERYRQRYSIQYELGDMTIVRTWGLATFDGWTAVAFTMHPGDVLEYTIRAEESTIILFTPPEPSAVFPKPADLSDQRMAMKRDIILHYILSLADRLQGSDLRSARLTYSACVCAINANYGAQQEISKNEPLLSIARQALTYLSTIFELPVDEEISYCDINKPSTDPVLYSTPKPASTLEGPTGWIYERCHTCFRRGNGNVGLSWRDQNTTICANGHTWNRCALTFLAIQEPYISMFCSVCDMSVLSRDEGIDYTLEGRKQAAQDSNRKEVYDSLYDRYDTCAYCGGKYQDE
;
A
#
# COMPACT_ATOMS: atom_id res chain seq x y z
N MET A 1 4.99 26.82 7.94
CA MET A 1 6.03 26.63 6.92
C MET A 1 5.90 25.21 6.46
N GLY A 2 5.65 24.97 5.17
CA GLY A 2 5.64 23.61 4.63
C GLY A 2 7.00 22.97 4.88
N GLU A 3 7.02 21.79 5.48
CA GLU A 3 8.24 21.03 5.69
C GLU A 3 8.74 20.58 4.31
N ALA A 4 9.89 21.08 3.88
CA ALA A 4 10.53 20.64 2.65
C ALA A 4 11.62 19.62 3.01
N LEU A 5 11.77 18.60 2.18
CA LEU A 5 12.81 17.59 2.32
C LEU A 5 13.82 17.77 1.18
N ASP A 6 15.06 18.10 1.53
CA ASP A 6 16.17 18.17 0.58
C ASP A 6 16.88 16.82 0.51
N LEU A 7 16.88 16.22 -0.68
CA LEU A 7 17.47 14.91 -0.94
C LEU A 7 18.65 15.05 -1.90
N ASN A 8 19.79 14.51 -1.50
CA ASN A 8 20.96 14.41 -2.36
C ASN A 8 20.78 13.25 -3.36
N LEU A 9 20.10 13.55 -4.47
CA LEU A 9 19.82 12.67 -5.61
C LEU A 9 19.33 13.47 -6.83
N TYR A 10 19.44 12.86 -8.02
CA TYR A 10 18.76 13.29 -9.24
C TYR A 10 17.68 12.29 -9.69
N PRO A 11 16.47 12.73 -10.06
CA PRO A 11 15.40 11.82 -10.48
C PRO A 11 15.72 11.14 -11.82
N SER A 12 15.41 9.84 -11.94
CA SER A 12 15.73 9.08 -13.16
C SER A 12 14.59 8.92 -14.17
N CYS A 13 13.36 9.27 -13.79
CA CYS A 13 12.18 9.14 -14.64
C CYS A 13 11.18 10.26 -14.39
N TYR A 14 10.28 10.46 -15.35
CA TYR A 14 9.06 11.25 -15.12
C TYR A 14 8.13 10.49 -14.18
N ASN A 15 7.33 11.22 -13.41
CA ASN A 15 6.53 10.69 -12.31
C ASN A 15 7.37 9.89 -11.30
N CYS A 16 8.48 10.48 -10.85
CA CYS A 16 9.48 9.82 -10.00
C CYS A 16 9.02 9.49 -8.56
N LEU A 17 7.82 9.93 -8.16
CA LEU A 17 7.27 9.77 -6.83
C LEU A 17 6.17 8.72 -6.82
N SER A 18 6.11 7.92 -5.76
CA SER A 18 4.92 7.15 -5.40
C SER A 18 4.82 7.07 -3.89
N TRP A 19 3.62 7.34 -3.38
CA TRP A 19 3.33 7.35 -1.96
C TRP A 19 2.42 6.16 -1.64
N SER A 20 2.85 5.31 -0.70
CA SER A 20 2.08 4.13 -0.30
C SER A 20 0.91 4.51 0.59
N ASP A 21 -0.09 3.64 0.63
CA ASP A 21 -1.20 3.72 1.58
C ASP A 21 -0.75 3.53 3.04
N ASP A 22 0.50 3.09 3.29
CA ASP A 22 1.11 3.00 4.62
C ASP A 22 1.82 4.31 5.04
N GLY A 23 1.83 5.33 4.17
CA GLY A 23 2.45 6.64 4.40
C GLY A 23 3.93 6.72 4.03
N GLU A 24 4.51 5.67 3.47
CA GLU A 24 5.90 5.59 3.02
C GLU A 24 6.04 6.16 1.59
N LEU A 25 6.94 7.12 1.39
CA LEU A 25 7.16 7.78 0.10
C LEU A 25 8.41 7.21 -0.60
N ALA A 26 8.27 6.82 -1.87
CA ALA A 26 9.36 6.33 -2.70
C ALA A 26 9.75 7.37 -3.77
N VAL A 27 11.05 7.53 -4.00
CA VAL A 27 11.64 8.45 -4.98
C VAL A 27 12.61 7.70 -5.88
N ALA A 28 12.37 7.73 -7.20
CA ALA A 28 13.24 7.12 -8.21
C ALA A 28 14.51 7.95 -8.40
N ALA A 29 15.69 7.35 -8.17
CA ALA A 29 16.97 8.06 -8.16
C ALA A 29 18.09 7.24 -8.81
N GLY A 30 18.25 7.36 -10.13
CA GLY A 30 19.27 6.66 -10.88
C GLY A 30 19.15 5.14 -10.74
N ASP A 31 20.14 4.50 -10.10
CA ASP A 31 20.18 3.07 -9.80
C ASP A 31 19.70 2.70 -8.39
N THR A 32 19.06 3.65 -7.71
CA THR A 32 18.53 3.49 -6.37
C THR A 32 17.11 4.02 -6.25
N VAL A 33 16.39 3.56 -5.23
CA VAL A 33 15.15 4.15 -4.76
C VAL A 33 15.39 4.68 -3.36
N HIS A 34 15.07 5.95 -3.14
CA HIS A 34 15.09 6.55 -1.82
C HIS A 34 13.69 6.43 -1.21
N LEU A 35 13.61 5.78 -0.04
CA LEU A 35 12.40 5.60 0.73
C LEU A 35 12.39 6.56 1.92
N GLN A 36 11.33 7.35 2.05
CA GLN A 36 11.10 8.25 3.17
C GLN A 36 9.98 7.67 4.04
N LEU A 37 10.35 7.24 5.24
CA LEU A 37 9.47 6.60 6.19
C LEU A 37 9.03 7.63 7.25
N PRO A 38 7.72 7.85 7.45
CA PRO A 38 7.23 8.79 8.45
C PRO A 38 7.57 8.33 9.87
N GLN A 39 7.99 9.28 10.72
CA GLN A 39 8.22 9.07 12.15
C GLN A 39 6.97 9.51 12.92
N TRP A 40 6.07 8.56 13.20
CA TRP A 40 4.78 8.80 13.85
C TRP A 40 4.90 9.23 15.33
N LYS A 41 6.06 8.98 15.95
CA LYS A 41 6.38 9.51 17.28
C LYS A 41 7.54 10.51 17.19
N PRO A 42 7.41 11.68 17.83
CA PRO A 42 8.55 12.58 17.99
C PRO A 42 9.61 11.87 18.83
N LYS A 43 10.86 11.84 18.36
CA LYS A 43 11.97 11.45 19.23
C LYS A 43 12.01 12.43 20.39
N TYR A 44 12.15 11.93 21.62
CA TYR A 44 12.38 12.80 22.77
C TYR A 44 13.70 13.53 22.57
N VAL A 45 13.64 14.78 22.13
CA VAL A 45 14.81 15.66 22.06
C VAL A 45 14.94 16.28 23.45
N HIS A 46 16.06 16.00 24.13
CA HIS A 46 16.34 16.60 25.44
C HIS A 46 16.24 18.13 25.32
N PRO A 47 15.62 18.85 26.29
CA PRO A 47 15.32 20.29 26.19
C PRO A 47 16.53 21.22 25.94
N LEU A 48 17.77 20.70 25.97
CA LEU A 48 18.99 21.43 25.64
C LEU A 48 19.30 21.45 24.12
N PHE A 49 18.59 20.65 23.32
CA PHE A 49 18.82 20.47 21.88
C PHE A 49 17.60 20.84 21.02
N GLU A 50 16.66 21.64 21.54
CA GLU A 50 15.39 22.06 20.89
C GLU A 50 15.53 22.74 19.52
N LYS A 51 16.75 23.08 19.07
CA LYS A 51 16.98 23.74 17.78
C LYS A 51 16.99 22.81 16.57
N GLU A 52 17.12 21.50 16.77
CA GLU A 52 16.90 20.53 15.68
C GLU A 52 15.47 20.01 15.79
N LYS A 53 14.52 20.69 15.14
CA LYS A 53 13.21 20.09 14.86
C LYS A 53 13.47 18.75 14.18
N SER A 54 13.24 17.64 14.88
CA SER A 54 13.45 16.32 14.31
C SER A 54 12.62 16.21 13.04
N MET A 55 13.27 16.12 11.88
CA MET A 55 12.54 15.94 10.62
C MET A 55 11.63 14.70 10.76
N PRO A 56 10.35 14.77 10.37
CA PRO A 56 9.40 13.68 10.59
C PRO A 56 9.63 12.49 9.65
N TRP A 57 10.79 12.43 9.00
CA TRP A 57 11.14 11.45 8.00
C TRP A 57 12.39 10.70 8.40
N THR A 58 12.39 9.40 8.13
CA THR A 58 13.59 8.59 8.09
C THR A 58 13.87 8.20 6.65
N SER A 59 15.04 8.52 6.15
CA SER A 59 15.48 8.08 4.82
C SER A 59 16.13 6.70 4.86
N THR A 60 15.78 5.85 3.89
CA THR A 60 16.43 4.57 3.57
C THR A 60 16.71 4.53 2.08
N LYS A 61 17.80 3.88 1.66
CA LYS A 61 18.15 3.74 0.24
C LYS A 61 18.16 2.27 -0.16
N VAL A 62 17.52 1.95 -1.28
CA VAL A 62 17.47 0.60 -1.84
C VAL A 62 18.16 0.63 -3.19
N ARG A 63 19.16 -0.23 -3.38
CA ARG A 63 19.87 -0.34 -4.65
C ARG A 63 19.14 -1.33 -5.56
N THR A 64 18.79 -0.90 -6.78
CA THR A 64 17.90 -1.67 -7.67
C THR A 64 18.62 -2.33 -8.84
N ASN A 65 19.85 -1.91 -9.16
CA ASN A 65 20.65 -2.44 -10.27
C ASN A 65 21.47 -3.71 -9.94
N VAL A 66 21.38 -4.26 -8.72
CA VAL A 66 22.14 -5.46 -8.34
C VAL A 66 21.29 -6.69 -8.63
N PHE A 67 21.67 -7.49 -9.63
CA PHE A 67 21.00 -8.73 -10.00
C PHE A 67 21.93 -9.93 -9.83
N THR A 68 21.38 -11.04 -9.36
CA THR A 68 22.08 -12.32 -9.38
C THR A 68 22.10 -12.87 -10.80
N HIS A 69 23.08 -13.75 -11.12
CA HIS A 69 23.15 -14.41 -12.43
C HIS A 69 21.89 -15.26 -12.75
N GLN A 70 21.15 -15.69 -11.73
CA GLN A 70 19.88 -16.39 -11.90
C GLN A 70 18.72 -15.45 -12.25
N GLU A 71 18.80 -14.18 -11.85
CA GLU A 71 17.78 -13.16 -12.16
C GLU A 71 18.04 -12.47 -13.50
N TRP A 72 19.30 -12.18 -13.80
CA TRP A 72 19.70 -11.58 -15.06
C TRP A 72 20.93 -12.31 -15.60
N LYS A 73 20.69 -13.17 -16.58
CA LYS A 73 21.73 -14.00 -17.20
C LYS A 73 22.55 -13.15 -18.18
N VAL A 74 23.85 -13.42 -18.23
CA VAL A 74 24.69 -12.86 -19.29
C VAL A 74 24.29 -13.52 -20.60
N MET A 75 23.85 -12.71 -21.56
CA MET A 75 23.45 -13.17 -22.90
C MET A 75 24.35 -12.54 -23.95
N MET A 76 24.55 -13.26 -25.07
CA MET A 76 25.18 -12.66 -26.25
C MET A 76 24.22 -11.67 -26.92
N PRO A 77 24.73 -10.64 -27.63
CA PRO A 77 23.86 -9.67 -28.25
C PRO A 77 22.85 -10.31 -29.21
N SER A 78 21.59 -9.89 -29.09
CA SER A 78 20.52 -10.43 -29.93
C SER A 78 20.65 -9.92 -31.38
N GLY A 79 19.92 -10.54 -32.31
CA GLY A 79 19.83 -10.05 -33.69
C GLY A 79 19.17 -8.67 -33.78
N ARG A 80 19.31 -7.99 -34.93
CA ARG A 80 18.85 -6.60 -35.16
C ARG A 80 17.42 -6.32 -34.68
N ASP A 81 16.50 -7.25 -34.88
CA ASP A 81 15.08 -7.03 -34.61
C ASP A 81 14.70 -7.24 -33.14
N GLU A 82 15.51 -7.99 -32.38
CA GLU A 82 15.31 -8.30 -30.96
C GLU A 82 16.30 -7.56 -30.04
N PHE A 83 17.31 -6.91 -30.62
CA PHE A 83 18.30 -6.13 -29.89
C PHE A 83 17.62 -5.00 -29.12
N SER A 84 17.95 -4.92 -27.82
CA SER A 84 17.48 -3.85 -26.94
C SER A 84 18.66 -3.34 -26.12
N ILE A 85 19.01 -2.06 -26.34
CA ILE A 85 20.02 -1.35 -25.55
C ILE A 85 19.70 -1.45 -24.06
N GLY A 86 18.42 -1.34 -23.72
CA GLY A 86 17.93 -1.54 -22.36
C GLY A 86 18.32 -2.92 -21.83
N ALA A 87 17.84 -3.98 -22.47
CA ALA A 87 18.00 -5.34 -21.95
C ALA A 87 19.46 -5.83 -21.90
N GLU A 88 20.32 -5.34 -22.80
CA GLU A 88 21.67 -5.90 -23.00
C GLU A 88 22.81 -4.99 -22.51
N GLN A 89 22.62 -3.67 -22.46
CA GLN A 89 23.68 -2.72 -22.14
C GLN A 89 23.31 -1.73 -21.03
N SER A 90 22.11 -1.82 -20.46
CA SER A 90 21.65 -0.85 -19.47
C SER A 90 22.40 -0.94 -18.13
N GLN A 91 22.58 0.22 -17.51
CA GLN A 91 22.99 0.36 -16.12
C GLN A 91 21.87 0.02 -15.11
N SER A 92 20.70 -0.40 -15.59
CA SER A 92 19.53 -0.79 -14.80
C SER A 92 19.01 0.32 -13.89
N THR A 93 18.95 1.53 -14.42
CA THR A 93 18.34 2.69 -13.75
C THR A 93 16.83 2.51 -13.59
N VAL A 94 16.23 3.12 -12.57
CA VAL A 94 14.80 3.07 -12.30
C VAL A 94 14.05 3.88 -13.36
N SER A 95 13.12 3.24 -14.07
CA SER A 95 12.31 3.85 -15.12
C SER A 95 10.86 4.09 -14.71
N GLN A 96 10.34 3.29 -13.78
CA GLN A 96 8.99 3.45 -13.22
C GLN A 96 8.94 2.79 -11.84
N LEU A 97 8.16 3.34 -10.92
CA LEU A 97 7.86 2.72 -9.63
C LEU A 97 6.39 2.91 -9.26
N ALA A 98 5.83 1.97 -8.51
CA ALA A 98 4.49 2.10 -7.93
C ALA A 98 4.33 1.16 -6.74
N TRP A 99 3.67 1.66 -5.69
CA TRP A 99 3.25 0.83 -4.55
C TRP A 99 2.04 -0.04 -4.91
N SER A 100 2.01 -1.26 -4.40
CA SER A 100 0.80 -2.08 -4.37
C SER A 100 -0.20 -1.48 -3.37
N HIS A 101 -1.46 -1.86 -3.51
CA HIS A 101 -2.45 -1.63 -2.45
C HIS A 101 -2.06 -2.41 -1.18
N GLN A 102 -2.60 -2.00 -0.03
CA GLN A 102 -2.38 -2.69 1.24
C GLN A 102 -2.85 -4.15 1.19
N GLY A 103 -2.16 -5.03 1.93
CA GLY A 103 -2.55 -6.42 2.14
C GLY A 103 -1.66 -7.47 1.48
N LEU A 104 -0.79 -7.05 0.54
CA LEU A 104 0.09 -7.94 -0.21
C LEU A 104 1.37 -8.33 0.55
N GLY A 105 1.95 -7.39 1.30
CA GLY A 105 3.18 -7.56 2.05
C GLY A 105 3.00 -8.26 3.39
N LEU A 106 4.13 -8.56 4.02
CA LEU A 106 4.27 -8.97 5.41
C LEU A 106 3.54 -7.96 6.29
N HIS A 107 2.84 -8.46 7.31
CA HIS A 107 1.97 -7.64 8.16
C HIS A 107 0.92 -6.83 7.38
N ARG A 108 0.52 -7.34 6.20
CA ARG A 108 -0.48 -6.73 5.30
C ARG A 108 -0.08 -5.33 4.82
N ARG A 109 1.21 -5.06 4.70
CA ARG A 109 1.79 -3.80 4.19
C ARG A 109 1.77 -3.72 2.66
N CYS A 110 2.08 -2.54 2.12
CA CYS A 110 2.32 -2.33 0.70
C CYS A 110 3.66 -2.96 0.26
N VAL A 111 3.73 -3.36 -1.01
CA VAL A 111 4.94 -3.85 -1.69
C VAL A 111 5.33 -2.86 -2.77
N LEU A 112 6.61 -2.54 -2.91
CA LEU A 112 7.08 -1.63 -3.94
C LEU A 112 7.43 -2.41 -5.21
N ALA A 113 6.78 -2.06 -6.32
CA ALA A 113 7.18 -2.53 -7.64
C ALA A 113 8.11 -1.52 -8.30
N VAL A 114 9.24 -1.98 -8.82
CA VAL A 114 10.24 -1.15 -9.50
C VAL A 114 10.57 -1.76 -10.86
N LEU A 115 10.32 -0.99 -11.91
CA LEU A 115 10.77 -1.28 -13.26
C LEU A 115 12.10 -0.58 -13.50
N THR A 116 13.05 -1.33 -14.05
CA THR A 116 14.37 -0.82 -14.40
C THR A 116 14.57 -0.80 -15.91
N SER A 117 15.50 0.03 -16.38
CA SER A 117 15.74 0.27 -17.82
C SER A 117 16.29 -0.94 -18.57
N ASN A 118 16.66 -2.02 -17.86
CA ASN A 118 16.93 -3.34 -18.45
C ASN A 118 15.66 -4.18 -18.69
N LEU A 119 14.48 -3.59 -18.54
CA LEU A 119 13.15 -4.18 -18.75
C LEU A 119 12.78 -5.28 -17.74
N LEU A 120 13.39 -5.25 -16.55
CA LEU A 120 13.06 -6.13 -15.43
C LEU A 120 12.17 -5.41 -14.40
N LEU A 121 11.06 -6.05 -14.06
CA LEU A 121 10.14 -5.64 -13.00
C LEU A 121 10.42 -6.45 -11.73
N SER A 122 10.81 -5.77 -10.67
CA SER A 122 11.16 -6.36 -9.38
C SER A 122 10.21 -5.88 -8.28
N LEU A 123 9.85 -6.79 -7.38
CA LEU A 123 9.07 -6.48 -6.18
C LEU A 123 10.01 -6.38 -4.97
N TYR A 124 9.83 -5.34 -4.17
CA TYR A 124 10.59 -5.08 -2.94
C TYR A 124 9.64 -5.01 -1.75
N GLU A 125 10.08 -5.61 -0.65
CA GLU A 125 9.32 -5.70 0.59
C GLU A 125 10.22 -5.35 1.78
N ALA A 126 9.64 -4.75 2.81
CA ALA A 126 10.28 -4.64 4.11
C ALA A 126 10.47 -6.05 4.71
N ASP A 127 11.69 -6.39 5.10
CA ASP A 127 12.05 -7.72 5.60
C ASP A 127 11.61 -7.99 7.06
N GLY A 128 10.60 -7.24 7.54
CA GLY A 128 10.13 -7.26 8.92
C GLY A 128 10.88 -6.30 9.84
N LYS A 129 12.20 -6.14 9.62
CA LYS A 129 13.05 -5.27 10.44
C LYS A 129 12.89 -3.80 10.05
N ARG A 130 13.19 -2.91 11.00
CA ARG A 130 13.15 -1.46 10.76
C ARG A 130 14.13 -1.06 9.65
N ARG A 131 13.61 -0.40 8.62
CA ARG A 131 14.39 0.32 7.57
C ARG A 131 15.18 -0.59 6.63
N THR A 132 14.82 -1.85 6.53
CA THR A 132 15.48 -2.81 5.66
C THR A 132 14.50 -3.33 4.62
N TRP A 133 14.92 -3.25 3.36
CA TRP A 133 14.11 -3.60 2.20
C TRP A 133 14.90 -4.55 1.34
N SER A 134 14.23 -5.61 0.88
CA SER A 134 14.85 -6.65 0.08
C SER A 134 14.02 -6.93 -1.17
N ARG A 135 14.69 -7.29 -2.25
CA ARG A 135 14.01 -7.79 -3.45
C ARG A 135 13.47 -9.18 -3.15
N VAL A 136 12.17 -9.36 -3.31
CA VAL A 136 11.48 -10.61 -3.01
C VAL A 136 11.12 -11.41 -4.26
N CYS A 137 10.93 -10.73 -5.39
CA CYS A 137 10.59 -11.39 -6.64
C CYS A 137 11.00 -10.58 -7.88
N VAL A 138 11.22 -11.27 -9.00
CA VAL A 138 11.38 -10.70 -10.34
C VAL A 138 10.25 -11.28 -11.21
N VAL A 139 9.32 -10.42 -11.62
CA VAL A 139 8.06 -10.81 -12.29
C VAL A 139 8.33 -11.47 -13.64
N ASN A 140 9.39 -11.05 -14.34
CA ASN A 140 9.77 -11.58 -15.64
C ASN A 140 9.95 -13.11 -15.65
N LYS A 141 10.40 -13.72 -14.54
CA LYS A 141 10.56 -15.18 -14.44
C LYS A 141 9.24 -15.93 -14.55
N ALA A 142 8.14 -15.35 -14.08
CA ALA A 142 6.82 -15.96 -14.22
C ALA A 142 6.33 -15.87 -15.67
N LEU A 143 6.58 -14.74 -16.34
CA LEU A 143 6.27 -14.57 -17.76
C LEU A 143 7.07 -15.55 -18.64
N GLU A 144 8.36 -15.72 -18.38
CA GLU A 144 9.21 -16.70 -19.08
C GLU A 144 8.61 -18.09 -19.01
N LYS A 145 8.28 -18.57 -17.81
CA LYS A 145 7.66 -19.89 -17.60
C LYS A 145 6.33 -20.03 -18.33
N TYR A 146 5.49 -18.99 -18.28
CA TYR A 146 4.18 -19.00 -18.94
C TYR A 146 4.33 -19.11 -20.47
N PHE A 147 5.16 -18.27 -21.09
CA PHE A 147 5.32 -18.28 -22.54
C PHE A 147 6.11 -19.49 -23.06
N GLU A 148 7.04 -20.04 -22.28
CA GLU A 148 7.70 -21.32 -22.57
C GLU A 148 6.68 -22.47 -22.64
N SER A 149 5.67 -22.48 -21.76
CA SER A 149 4.63 -23.51 -21.75
C SER A 149 3.68 -23.46 -22.95
N LYS A 150 3.63 -22.34 -23.68
CA LYS A 150 2.72 -22.10 -24.81
C LYS A 150 3.37 -22.38 -26.17
N ASP A 151 4.54 -23.03 -26.21
CA ASP A 151 5.32 -23.37 -27.43
C ASP A 151 5.60 -22.16 -28.35
N ARG A 152 5.48 -20.92 -27.86
CA ARG A 152 5.98 -19.75 -28.58
C ARG A 152 7.51 -19.81 -28.52
N SER A 153 8.14 -19.88 -29.69
CA SER A 153 9.60 -19.80 -29.87
C SER A 153 10.17 -18.78 -28.88
N LYS A 154 11.23 -19.12 -28.12
CA LYS A 154 11.91 -18.32 -27.07
C LYS A 154 12.08 -16.85 -27.42
N SER A 155 10.98 -16.13 -27.38
CA SER A 155 10.90 -14.76 -27.78
C SER A 155 11.33 -13.97 -26.58
N ILE A 156 12.56 -13.49 -26.60
CA ILE A 156 13.10 -12.71 -25.48
C ILE A 156 12.23 -11.46 -25.21
N GLY A 157 11.48 -10.99 -26.22
CA GLY A 157 10.55 -9.86 -26.10
C GLY A 157 9.29 -10.09 -25.25
N THR A 158 8.85 -11.33 -25.02
CA THR A 158 7.59 -11.59 -24.27
C THR A 158 7.79 -11.55 -22.76
N SER A 159 9.02 -11.78 -22.28
CA SER A 159 9.34 -11.65 -20.86
C SER A 159 9.82 -10.25 -20.47
N ARG A 160 10.29 -9.45 -21.42
CA ARG A 160 10.74 -8.06 -21.19
C ARG A 160 9.54 -7.14 -20.95
N ILE A 161 9.58 -6.35 -19.88
CA ILE A 161 8.47 -5.49 -19.45
C ILE A 161 8.79 -4.03 -19.78
N ARG A 162 7.83 -3.32 -20.38
CA ARG A 162 7.95 -1.90 -20.78
C ARG A 162 7.22 -0.94 -19.86
N SER A 163 6.06 -1.35 -19.35
CA SER A 163 5.25 -0.56 -18.42
C SER A 163 4.36 -1.50 -17.59
N PHE A 164 3.94 -1.05 -16.43
CA PHE A 164 3.05 -1.81 -15.55
C PHE A 164 2.12 -0.88 -14.77
N ALA A 165 1.00 -1.41 -14.28
CA ALA A 165 0.12 -0.73 -13.33
C ALA A 165 -0.56 -1.74 -12.41
N TRP A 166 -0.68 -1.39 -11.13
CA TRP A 166 -1.50 -2.15 -10.19
C TRP A 166 -2.99 -1.94 -10.51
N CYS A 167 -3.75 -3.02 -10.56
CA CYS A 167 -5.21 -2.93 -10.58
C CYS A 167 -5.72 -2.70 -9.16
N PRO A 168 -6.86 -2.03 -8.97
CA PRO A 168 -7.53 -1.99 -7.67
C PRO A 168 -7.77 -3.42 -7.14
N PRO A 169 -7.77 -3.66 -5.82
CA PRO A 169 -7.91 -5.01 -5.30
C PRO A 169 -9.34 -5.54 -5.48
N LEU A 170 -9.46 -6.82 -5.83
CA LEU A 170 -10.76 -7.49 -5.94
C LEU A 170 -11.25 -7.93 -4.56
N ARG A 171 -12.32 -7.30 -4.07
CA ARG A 171 -12.89 -7.60 -2.74
C ARG A 171 -14.18 -8.39 -2.86
N ASN A 172 -14.28 -9.51 -2.14
CA ASN A 172 -15.49 -10.33 -2.09
C ASN A 172 -16.50 -9.70 -1.13
N ASP A 173 -17.53 -9.00 -1.62
CA ASP A 173 -18.59 -8.43 -0.78
C ASP A 173 -19.59 -9.50 -0.35
N ALA A 174 -19.12 -10.54 0.35
CA ALA A 174 -20.00 -11.40 1.11
C ALA A 174 -20.56 -10.56 2.28
N SER A 175 -21.73 -9.96 2.07
CA SER A 175 -22.49 -9.25 3.08
C SER A 175 -22.68 -10.11 4.33
N GLY A 176 -22.10 -9.69 5.46
CA GLY A 176 -22.38 -10.24 6.80
C GLY A 176 -21.16 -10.81 7.52
N GLU A 177 -20.73 -10.11 8.56
CA GLU A 177 -19.99 -10.58 9.77
C GLU A 177 -18.72 -11.45 9.62
N ASN A 178 -18.26 -11.75 8.41
CA ASN A 178 -17.05 -12.55 8.21
C ASN A 178 -15.80 -11.66 8.18
N ASP A 179 -15.17 -11.49 9.35
CA ASP A 179 -13.89 -10.81 9.60
C ASP A 179 -12.66 -11.51 9.00
N ARG A 180 -12.76 -12.02 7.78
CA ARG A 180 -11.62 -12.66 7.12
C ARG A 180 -10.72 -11.59 6.51
N ALA A 181 -9.43 -11.63 6.84
CA ALA A 181 -8.41 -10.76 6.27
C ALA A 181 -8.45 -10.72 4.73
N ASP A 182 -8.74 -11.86 4.08
CA ASP A 182 -8.80 -11.98 2.62
C ASP A 182 -9.95 -11.17 2.00
N VAL A 183 -11.06 -11.00 2.73
CA VAL A 183 -12.19 -10.13 2.33
C VAL A 183 -11.82 -8.65 2.48
N ARG A 184 -11.10 -8.32 3.56
CA ARG A 184 -10.72 -6.94 3.90
C ARG A 184 -9.76 -6.32 2.87
N TRP A 185 -8.72 -7.07 2.50
CA TRP A 185 -7.66 -6.55 1.63
C TRP A 185 -7.88 -6.83 0.15
N GLY A 186 -8.63 -7.88 -0.17
CA GLY A 186 -8.88 -8.31 -1.54
C GLY A 186 -7.66 -8.89 -2.25
N GLU A 187 -7.89 -9.40 -3.45
CA GLU A 187 -6.88 -10.02 -4.28
C GLU A 187 -6.15 -9.00 -5.14
N GLN A 188 -4.84 -9.17 -5.29
CA GLN A 188 -3.93 -8.18 -5.88
C GLN A 188 -3.58 -8.55 -7.32
N LEU A 189 -4.03 -7.72 -8.27
CA LEU A 189 -3.81 -7.90 -9.69
C LEU A 189 -2.85 -6.85 -10.25
N LEU A 190 -2.05 -7.26 -11.22
CA LEU A 190 -1.05 -6.44 -11.88
C LEU A 190 -1.22 -6.57 -13.40
N THR A 191 -1.36 -5.45 -14.09
CA THR A 191 -1.35 -5.43 -15.56
C THR A 191 0.01 -4.99 -16.08
N ILE A 192 0.50 -5.70 -17.10
CA ILE A 192 1.86 -5.59 -17.61
C ILE A 192 1.84 -5.46 -19.12
N ALA A 193 2.60 -4.50 -19.64
CA ALA A 193 2.88 -4.37 -21.08
C ALA A 193 4.27 -4.92 -21.41
N THR A 194 4.35 -5.87 -22.35
CA THR A 194 5.61 -6.50 -22.76
C THR A 194 6.30 -5.72 -23.90
N ASP A 195 7.56 -6.07 -24.19
CA ASP A 195 8.30 -5.51 -25.32
C ASP A 195 7.72 -5.89 -26.69
N ARG A 196 6.84 -6.90 -26.74
CA ARG A 196 6.05 -7.27 -27.93
C ARG A 196 4.72 -6.54 -28.04
N ASN A 197 4.40 -5.63 -27.12
CA ASN A 197 3.09 -4.98 -26.98
C ASN A 197 1.98 -5.93 -26.54
N ASP A 198 2.32 -7.08 -25.95
CA ASP A 198 1.32 -7.93 -25.31
C ASP A 198 0.91 -7.32 -23.97
N ILE A 199 -0.37 -7.45 -23.63
CA ILE A 199 -0.89 -7.11 -22.31
C ILE A 199 -1.08 -8.41 -21.55
N VAL A 200 -0.51 -8.47 -20.35
CA VAL A 200 -0.59 -9.65 -19.49
C VAL A 200 -1.21 -9.25 -18.16
N LEU A 201 -2.25 -9.98 -17.76
CA LEU A 201 -2.87 -9.85 -16.44
C LEU A 201 -2.29 -10.91 -15.51
N VAL A 202 -1.78 -10.45 -14.37
CA VAL A 202 -1.03 -11.30 -13.43
C VAL A 202 -1.63 -11.19 -12.03
N HIS A 203 -1.82 -12.34 -11.39
CA HIS A 203 -2.15 -12.44 -9.98
C HIS A 203 -0.87 -12.51 -9.15
N VAL A 204 -0.74 -11.63 -8.15
CA VAL A 204 0.38 -11.65 -7.22
C VAL A 204 -0.14 -12.08 -5.84
N LYS A 205 0.35 -13.21 -5.33
CA LYS A 205 0.04 -13.71 -3.99
C LYS A 205 1.29 -13.82 -3.14
N ARG A 206 1.14 -13.54 -1.84
CA ARG A 206 2.15 -13.90 -0.84
C ARG A 206 1.90 -15.31 -0.34
N ASN A 207 2.93 -16.13 -0.33
CA ASN A 207 2.87 -17.48 0.25
C ASN A 207 3.11 -17.38 1.75
N ASN A 208 2.13 -17.81 2.55
CA ASN A 208 2.23 -17.82 4.02
C ASN A 208 3.00 -19.03 4.58
N SER A 209 3.75 -19.77 3.75
CA SER A 209 4.44 -20.97 4.23
C SER A 209 5.61 -20.60 5.13
N SER A 210 5.67 -21.18 6.33
CA SER A 210 6.77 -21.08 7.29
C SER A 210 8.10 -21.68 6.80
N ASN A 211 8.11 -22.33 5.64
CA ASN A 211 9.32 -22.85 5.03
C ASN A 211 10.18 -21.73 4.44
N ALA A 212 11.29 -21.41 5.11
CA ALA A 212 12.29 -20.42 4.67
C ALA A 212 12.89 -20.68 3.26
N LEU A 213 12.72 -21.88 2.71
CA LEU A 213 13.19 -22.28 1.37
C LEU A 213 12.14 -22.10 0.26
N ALA A 214 10.88 -21.81 0.60
CA ALA A 214 9.83 -21.59 -0.38
C ALA A 214 9.87 -20.16 -0.92
N TRP A 215 9.42 -19.97 -2.16
CA TRP A 215 9.30 -18.66 -2.78
C TRP A 215 8.25 -17.85 -2.01
N ARG A 216 8.63 -16.67 -1.49
CA ARG A 216 7.74 -15.82 -0.67
C ARG A 216 6.52 -15.29 -1.43
N TYR A 217 6.63 -15.21 -2.76
CA TYR A 217 5.56 -14.75 -3.64
C TYR A 217 5.32 -15.77 -4.75
N SER A 218 4.05 -16.04 -5.05
CA SER A 218 3.63 -16.65 -6.30
C SER A 218 3.12 -15.57 -7.26
N ILE A 219 3.41 -15.76 -8.53
CA ILE A 219 3.03 -14.87 -9.61
C ILE A 219 2.43 -15.75 -10.69
N ASP A 220 1.11 -15.65 -10.83
CA ASP A 220 0.33 -16.53 -11.68
C ASP A 220 -0.24 -15.68 -12.83
N VAL A 221 0.11 -16.02 -14.07
CA VAL A 221 -0.44 -15.34 -15.25
C VAL A 221 -1.87 -15.83 -15.46
N ILE A 222 -2.83 -14.92 -15.34
CA ILE A 222 -4.25 -15.22 -15.48
C ILE A 222 -4.62 -15.29 -16.96
N ASP A 223 -4.32 -14.22 -17.69
CA ASP A 223 -4.62 -14.11 -19.12
C ASP A 223 -3.63 -13.20 -19.84
N HIS A 224 -3.57 -13.32 -21.17
CA HIS A 224 -2.78 -12.44 -22.04
C HIS A 224 -3.55 -12.08 -23.31
N ALA A 225 -3.39 -10.84 -23.77
CA ALA A 225 -3.93 -10.36 -25.03
C ALA A 225 -2.81 -9.81 -25.91
N GLU A 226 -2.75 -10.27 -27.16
CA GLU A 226 -1.83 -9.72 -28.15
C GLU A 226 -2.48 -8.51 -28.82
N LEU A 227 -1.86 -7.34 -28.66
CA LEU A 227 -2.17 -6.21 -29.54
C LEU A 227 -1.39 -6.45 -30.82
N GLY A 228 -2.08 -6.86 -31.89
CA GLY A 228 -1.47 -6.95 -33.21
C GLY A 228 -0.87 -5.60 -33.65
N THR A 229 -0.28 -5.55 -34.86
CA THR A 229 0.08 -4.28 -35.49
C THR A 229 -1.19 -3.48 -35.77
N LEU A 230 -1.57 -2.63 -34.82
CA LEU A 230 -2.64 -1.66 -35.01
C LEU A 230 -2.13 -0.62 -36.01
N ASP A 231 -2.81 -0.50 -37.15
CA ASP A 231 -2.47 0.44 -38.21
C ASP A 231 -2.58 1.88 -37.70
N ARG A 232 -1.46 2.47 -37.27
CA ARG A 232 -1.40 3.91 -36.99
C ARG A 232 -1.24 4.66 -38.30
N VAL A 233 -2.25 5.46 -38.63
CA VAL A 233 -2.13 6.50 -39.64
C VAL A 233 -1.37 7.66 -39.02
N TYR A 234 -0.07 7.74 -39.32
CA TYR A 234 0.73 8.90 -38.96
C TYR A 234 0.32 10.07 -39.88
N SER A 235 -0.49 11.01 -39.40
CA SER A 235 -1.02 12.11 -40.22
C SER A 235 0.04 12.94 -40.95
N LEU A 236 1.26 13.01 -40.39
CA LEU A 236 2.41 13.70 -40.96
C LEU A 236 3.30 12.84 -41.88
N VAL A 237 3.04 11.54 -41.96
CA VAL A 237 3.85 10.59 -42.74
C VAL A 237 2.97 9.92 -43.81
N PRO A 238 3.38 9.90 -45.09
CA PRO A 238 2.61 9.21 -46.12
C PRO A 238 2.39 7.73 -45.76
N ASN A 239 1.12 7.30 -45.76
CA ASN A 239 0.73 5.91 -45.55
C ASN A 239 1.41 4.99 -46.58
N GLY A 240 1.92 3.85 -46.13
CA GLY A 240 2.64 2.89 -46.98
C GLY A 240 4.07 3.32 -47.37
N SER A 241 4.62 4.38 -46.77
CA SER A 241 6.04 4.69 -46.90
C SER A 241 6.89 3.78 -46.01
N LEU A 242 8.14 3.52 -46.42
CA LEU A 242 9.12 2.78 -45.60
C LEU A 242 9.31 3.40 -44.21
N TRP A 243 9.14 4.71 -44.08
CA TRP A 243 9.21 5.41 -42.80
C TRP A 243 7.98 5.14 -41.93
N ALA A 244 6.77 5.16 -42.52
CA ALA A 244 5.55 4.78 -41.81
C ALA A 244 5.62 3.32 -41.32
N ASP A 245 6.11 2.41 -42.15
CA ASP A 245 6.30 0.99 -41.80
C ASP A 245 7.36 0.81 -40.70
N ALA A 246 8.45 1.59 -40.75
CA ALA A 246 9.45 1.59 -39.69
C ALA A 246 8.90 2.13 -38.36
N LEU A 247 8.06 3.17 -38.40
CA LEU A 247 7.42 3.73 -37.21
C LEU A 247 6.36 2.79 -36.63
N SER A 248 5.54 2.15 -37.47
CA SER A 248 4.51 1.20 -37.03
C SER A 248 5.15 -0.06 -36.42
N SER A 249 6.19 -0.62 -37.07
CA SER A 249 6.90 -1.80 -36.57
C SER A 249 7.67 -1.58 -35.26
N LYS A 250 8.01 -0.32 -34.94
CA LYS A 250 8.75 0.03 -33.71
C LYS A 250 7.88 0.74 -32.66
N ALA A 251 6.58 0.89 -32.89
CA ALA A 251 5.66 1.42 -31.89
C ALA A 251 5.66 0.52 -30.64
N LYS A 252 5.75 1.14 -29.46
CA LYS A 252 5.74 0.45 -28.16
C LYS A 252 4.68 1.01 -27.23
N ILE A 253 4.18 0.17 -26.32
CA ILE A 253 3.36 0.60 -25.19
C ILE A 253 4.27 1.31 -24.17
N LEU A 254 3.97 2.57 -23.86
CA LEU A 254 4.78 3.39 -22.96
C LEU A 254 4.12 3.60 -21.58
N ASN A 255 2.80 3.72 -21.56
CA ASN A 255 2.02 3.97 -20.35
C ASN A 255 0.83 3.03 -20.32
N ILE A 256 0.54 2.47 -19.15
CA ILE A 256 -0.64 1.63 -18.88
C ILE A 256 -1.25 2.07 -17.54
N SER A 257 -2.57 1.99 -17.42
CA SER A 257 -3.29 2.28 -16.18
C SER A 257 -4.59 1.50 -16.11
N CYS A 258 -4.94 0.99 -14.93
CA CYS A 258 -6.16 0.22 -14.73
C CYS A 258 -7.24 1.08 -14.06
N GLY A 259 -8.44 1.08 -14.65
CA GLY A 259 -9.60 1.74 -14.08
C GLY A 259 -10.21 0.98 -12.88
N PRO A 260 -11.20 1.59 -12.20
CA PRO A 260 -11.92 0.97 -11.10
C PRO A 260 -12.71 -0.27 -11.53
N TRP A 261 -12.85 -1.24 -10.63
CA TRP A 261 -13.70 -2.41 -10.85
C TRP A 261 -15.18 -2.08 -10.66
N SER A 262 -16.00 -2.49 -11.61
CA SER A 262 -17.45 -2.52 -11.49
C SER A 262 -17.91 -3.97 -11.33
N ARG A 263 -18.77 -4.23 -10.35
CA ARG A 263 -19.35 -5.55 -10.12
C ARG A 263 -20.45 -5.84 -11.15
N ILE A 264 -20.49 -7.07 -11.64
CA ILE A 264 -21.55 -7.62 -12.48
C ILE A 264 -22.25 -8.70 -11.67
N ASP A 265 -23.50 -8.49 -11.30
CA ASP A 265 -24.27 -9.51 -10.60
C ASP A 265 -24.58 -10.68 -11.55
N SER A 266 -24.15 -11.89 -11.16
CA SER A 266 -24.44 -13.13 -11.86
C SER A 266 -25.11 -14.11 -10.91
N GLU A 267 -26.30 -14.59 -11.27
CA GLU A 267 -27.18 -15.35 -10.38
C GLU A 267 -26.70 -16.79 -10.06
N ARG A 268 -25.63 -17.31 -10.71
CA ARG A 268 -25.37 -18.77 -10.65
C ARG A 268 -23.91 -19.26 -10.50
N SER A 269 -22.87 -18.44 -10.64
CA SER A 269 -21.47 -18.91 -10.44
C SER A 269 -20.45 -17.77 -10.29
N GLY A 270 -19.97 -17.52 -9.06
CA GLY A 270 -18.88 -16.58 -8.77
C GLY A 270 -19.25 -15.10 -8.92
N ILE A 271 -18.55 -14.21 -8.20
CA ILE A 271 -18.70 -12.76 -8.38
C ILE A 271 -17.84 -12.33 -9.56
N LYS A 272 -18.42 -11.62 -10.52
CA LYS A 272 -17.71 -11.12 -11.69
C LYS A 272 -17.46 -9.62 -11.54
N TYR A 273 -16.27 -9.19 -11.93
CA TYR A 273 -15.81 -7.82 -11.95
C TYR A 273 -15.36 -7.46 -13.36
N GLN A 274 -15.52 -6.19 -13.72
CA GLN A 274 -15.04 -5.65 -14.98
C GLN A 274 -14.38 -4.29 -14.78
N ALA A 275 -13.36 -4.00 -15.58
CA ALA A 275 -12.72 -2.70 -15.63
C ALA A 275 -12.19 -2.42 -17.05
N LEU A 276 -11.74 -1.19 -17.26
CA LEU A 276 -11.04 -0.77 -18.47
C LEU A 276 -9.57 -0.52 -18.15
N ILE A 277 -8.68 -1.08 -18.95
CA ILE A 277 -7.25 -0.79 -18.96
C ILE A 277 -7.00 0.23 -20.06
N SER A 278 -6.45 1.39 -19.72
CA SER A 278 -5.99 2.38 -20.69
C SER A 278 -4.51 2.19 -20.97
N LEU A 279 -4.11 2.37 -22.23
CA LEU A 279 -2.72 2.31 -22.62
C LEU A 279 -2.40 3.27 -23.76
N VAL A 280 -1.15 3.73 -23.81
CA VAL A 280 -0.62 4.53 -24.92
C VAL A 280 0.33 3.66 -25.75
N LEU A 281 -0.11 3.26 -26.95
CA LEU A 281 0.68 2.52 -27.93
C LEU A 281 1.12 3.46 -29.04
N GLY A 282 2.43 3.69 -29.14
CA GLY A 282 2.98 4.54 -30.18
C GLY A 282 2.37 5.95 -30.21
N GLY A 283 1.85 6.47 -29.09
CA GLY A 283 1.21 7.80 -29.01
C GLY A 283 -0.31 7.82 -29.22
N ASN A 284 -0.94 6.68 -29.52
CA ASN A 284 -2.39 6.57 -29.56
C ASN A 284 -2.91 5.98 -28.25
N LEU A 285 -4.04 6.51 -27.77
CA LEU A 285 -4.75 5.96 -26.63
C LEU A 285 -5.56 4.74 -27.08
N HIS A 286 -5.51 3.65 -26.31
CA HIS A 286 -6.33 2.46 -26.49
C HIS A 286 -6.96 2.04 -25.17
N LEU A 287 -8.11 1.38 -25.25
CA LEU A 287 -8.83 0.82 -24.10
C LEU A 287 -8.99 -0.68 -24.29
N VAL A 288 -8.69 -1.44 -23.23
CA VAL A 288 -8.79 -2.91 -23.21
C VAL A 288 -9.69 -3.31 -22.07
N ASN A 289 -10.66 -4.15 -22.36
CA ASN A 289 -11.60 -4.63 -21.36
C ASN A 289 -10.95 -5.76 -20.57
N VAL A 290 -11.02 -5.67 -19.26
CA VAL A 290 -10.61 -6.74 -18.36
C VAL A 290 -11.82 -7.21 -17.56
N GLN A 291 -12.07 -8.52 -17.58
CA GLN A 291 -13.05 -9.18 -16.74
C GLN A 291 -12.31 -10.13 -15.81
N ALA A 292 -12.72 -10.17 -14.54
CA ALA A 292 -12.18 -11.09 -13.55
C ALA A 292 -13.33 -11.72 -12.77
N SER A 293 -13.32 -13.04 -12.61
CA SER A 293 -14.28 -13.77 -11.78
C SER A 293 -13.58 -14.30 -10.53
N LEU A 294 -14.27 -14.15 -9.40
CA LEU A 294 -13.85 -14.68 -8.12
C LEU A 294 -14.69 -15.92 -7.80
N SER A 295 -14.03 -17.08 -7.71
CA SER A 295 -14.67 -18.32 -7.27
C SER A 295 -14.01 -18.83 -5.98
N SER A 296 -14.84 -19.17 -5.00
CA SER A 296 -14.39 -19.82 -3.77
C SER A 296 -14.31 -21.32 -4.04
N GLY A 297 -13.11 -21.90 -4.06
CA GLY A 297 -12.95 -23.36 -4.11
C GLY A 297 -13.29 -24.02 -2.77
N ASP A 298 -13.45 -25.36 -2.79
CA ASP A 298 -13.80 -26.21 -1.62
C ASP A 298 -12.75 -26.18 -0.46
N GLY A 299 -11.63 -25.49 -0.65
CA GLY A 299 -10.53 -25.45 0.32
C GLY A 299 -9.97 -24.05 0.54
N SER A 300 -10.78 -23.04 0.90
CA SER A 300 -10.38 -21.66 1.27
C SER A 300 -9.56 -20.85 0.25
N ALA A 301 -9.02 -21.49 -0.78
CA ALA A 301 -8.26 -20.88 -1.85
C ALA A 301 -9.22 -20.26 -2.85
N ILE A 302 -9.07 -18.94 -3.02
CA ILE A 302 -9.78 -18.18 -4.01
C ILE A 302 -9.07 -18.38 -5.36
N SER A 303 -9.80 -18.92 -6.33
CA SER A 303 -9.39 -18.96 -7.73
C SER A 303 -9.87 -17.71 -8.44
N ILE A 304 -8.98 -17.11 -9.23
CA ILE A 304 -9.29 -15.98 -10.10
C ILE A 304 -9.17 -16.48 -11.52
N GLU A 305 -10.24 -16.35 -12.28
CA GLU A 305 -10.18 -16.45 -13.73
C GLU A 305 -10.35 -15.05 -14.30
N GLY A 306 -9.61 -14.74 -15.34
CA GLY A 306 -9.61 -13.43 -15.96
C GLY A 306 -9.67 -13.58 -17.47
N GLN A 307 -10.27 -12.58 -18.11
CA GLN A 307 -10.38 -12.50 -19.54
C GLN A 307 -10.06 -11.08 -19.99
N LEU A 308 -9.08 -10.95 -20.87
CA LEU A 308 -8.71 -9.73 -21.56
C LEU A 308 -9.36 -9.74 -22.95
N THR A 309 -10.14 -8.71 -23.24
CA THR A 309 -10.73 -8.52 -24.56
C THR A 309 -10.39 -7.13 -25.08
N PHE A 310 -9.79 -7.08 -26.27
CA PHE A 310 -9.42 -5.82 -26.90
C PHE A 310 -10.67 -5.15 -27.46
N ASN A 311 -10.92 -3.89 -27.08
CA ASN A 311 -12.04 -3.14 -27.63
C ASN A 311 -11.54 -2.15 -28.70
N THR A 312 -11.71 -2.50 -29.97
CA THR A 312 -11.29 -1.67 -31.11
C THR A 312 -12.14 -0.41 -31.30
N THR A 313 -13.33 -0.33 -30.71
CA THR A 313 -14.39 0.59 -31.19
C THR A 313 -14.69 1.76 -30.28
N VAL A 314 -14.19 1.80 -29.05
CA VAL A 314 -14.48 2.90 -28.11
C VAL A 314 -13.87 4.24 -28.58
N LEU A 315 -12.89 4.21 -29.49
CA LEU A 315 -12.08 5.38 -29.85
C LEU A 315 -12.08 5.72 -31.35
N SER A 316 -13.11 5.34 -32.12
CA SER A 316 -13.29 5.77 -33.52
C SER A 316 -13.68 7.26 -33.65
N PHE A 317 -13.19 8.13 -32.77
CA PHE A 317 -13.33 9.57 -32.89
C PHE A 317 -12.18 10.09 -33.75
N LYS A 318 -12.50 10.68 -34.91
CA LYS A 318 -11.51 11.36 -35.79
C LYS A 318 -10.65 12.41 -35.05
N SER A 319 -11.13 12.94 -33.93
CA SER A 319 -10.41 13.90 -33.08
C SER A 319 -9.30 13.27 -32.22
N LEU A 320 -9.37 11.97 -31.92
CA LEU A 320 -8.34 11.26 -31.14
C LEU A 320 -7.15 10.83 -32.02
N GLU A 321 -7.40 10.51 -33.30
CA GLU A 321 -6.37 10.07 -34.25
C GLU A 321 -5.30 11.14 -34.52
N SER A 322 -5.64 12.42 -34.34
CA SER A 322 -4.73 13.55 -34.55
C SER A 322 -3.89 13.91 -33.32
N ILE A 323 -4.18 13.32 -32.15
CA ILE A 323 -3.51 13.65 -30.89
C ILE A 323 -2.40 12.64 -30.60
N ASN A 324 -1.22 13.16 -30.27
CA ASN A 324 -0.11 12.34 -29.80
C ASN A 324 -0.06 12.35 -28.27
N PHE A 325 -0.69 11.34 -27.67
CA PHE A 325 -0.75 11.18 -26.22
C PHE A 325 0.64 10.90 -25.64
N THR A 326 0.97 11.58 -24.55
CA THR A 326 2.26 11.48 -23.87
C THR A 326 2.08 11.66 -22.36
N GLY A 327 2.84 10.90 -21.58
CA GLY A 327 2.85 11.05 -20.11
C GLY A 327 1.91 10.09 -19.40
N PRO A 328 1.71 10.29 -18.08
CA PRO A 328 0.97 9.34 -17.25
C PRO A 328 -0.54 9.32 -17.59
N LEU A 329 -1.14 8.15 -17.39
CA LEU A 329 -2.57 7.90 -17.49
C LEU A 329 -3.16 7.76 -16.09
N GLN A 330 -4.18 8.54 -15.77
CA GLN A 330 -4.83 8.50 -14.45
C GLN A 330 -6.34 8.31 -14.57
N TRP A 331 -6.85 7.25 -13.95
CA TRP A 331 -8.28 7.04 -13.73
C TRP A 331 -8.71 7.66 -12.40
N LEU A 332 -9.84 8.36 -12.39
CA LEU A 332 -10.40 9.02 -11.21
C LEU A 332 -11.92 8.78 -11.17
N PRO A 333 -12.46 8.14 -10.12
CA PRO A 333 -13.92 8.12 -9.92
C PRO A 333 -14.37 9.53 -9.55
N VAL A 334 -15.31 10.12 -10.29
CA VAL A 334 -15.84 11.48 -10.03
C VAL A 334 -16.97 11.41 -8.99
N ASP A 335 -17.81 10.40 -9.09
CA ASP A 335 -18.86 10.06 -8.13
C ASP A 335 -19.19 8.56 -8.30
N GLU A 336 -20.22 8.06 -7.61
CA GLU A 336 -20.66 6.65 -7.74
C GLU A 336 -21.10 6.27 -9.17
N THR A 337 -21.34 7.25 -10.03
CA THR A 337 -21.95 7.09 -11.34
C THR A 337 -21.05 7.52 -12.50
N ARG A 338 -19.88 8.09 -12.26
CA ARG A 338 -19.00 8.63 -13.30
C ARG A 338 -17.53 8.36 -13.04
N VAL A 339 -16.81 8.01 -14.09
CA VAL A 339 -15.37 7.73 -14.07
C VAL A 339 -14.67 8.60 -15.12
N LEU A 340 -13.58 9.25 -14.74
CA LEU A 340 -12.79 10.13 -15.59
C LEU A 340 -11.42 9.50 -15.88
N LEU A 341 -11.00 9.52 -17.15
CA LEU A 341 -9.63 9.23 -17.57
C LEU A 341 -8.95 10.52 -18.03
N ILE A 342 -7.77 10.79 -17.50
CA ILE A 342 -6.94 11.94 -17.87
C ILE A 342 -5.64 11.44 -18.49
N SER A 343 -5.27 12.03 -19.63
CA SER A 343 -3.98 11.79 -20.28
C SER A 343 -3.36 13.11 -20.73
N GLY A 344 -2.04 13.21 -20.67
CA GLY A 344 -1.31 14.28 -21.32
C GLY A 344 -1.18 14.09 -22.83
N TYR A 345 -0.97 15.19 -23.54
CA TYR A 345 -0.41 15.23 -24.87
C TYR A 345 0.53 16.44 -24.96
N VAL A 346 1.32 16.54 -26.04
CA VAL A 346 2.24 17.67 -26.20
C VAL A 346 1.45 18.99 -26.28
N GLY A 347 1.64 19.89 -25.32
CA GLY A 347 0.96 21.18 -25.31
C GLY A 347 -0.38 21.21 -24.57
N GLY A 348 -0.81 20.13 -23.91
CA GLY A 348 -2.11 20.12 -23.22
C GLY A 348 -2.48 18.80 -22.54
N ARG A 349 -3.75 18.70 -22.13
CA ARG A 349 -4.35 17.48 -21.57
C ARG A 349 -5.65 17.12 -22.26
N ALA A 350 -5.93 15.83 -22.31
CA ALA A 350 -7.15 15.25 -22.83
C ALA A 350 -7.88 14.51 -21.69
N THR A 351 -9.19 14.63 -21.67
CA THR A 351 -10.05 13.98 -20.68
C THR A 351 -11.17 13.19 -21.37
N LEU A 352 -11.44 12.00 -20.85
CA LEU A 352 -12.54 11.13 -21.26
C LEU A 352 -13.41 10.85 -20.03
N LEU A 353 -14.63 11.35 -20.05
CA LEU A 353 -15.62 11.14 -18.99
C LEU A 353 -16.60 10.05 -19.40
N PHE A 354 -16.73 9.03 -18.57
CA PHE A 354 -17.63 7.90 -18.74
C PHE A 354 -18.74 7.95 -17.69
N ASP A 355 -19.99 7.85 -18.12
CA ASP A 355 -21.07 7.46 -17.21
C ASP A 355 -20.94 5.97 -16.83
N GLN A 356 -21.43 5.56 -15.66
CA GLN A 356 -21.25 4.19 -15.15
C GLN A 356 -21.79 3.15 -16.11
N ASN A 357 -22.96 3.42 -16.71
CA ASN A 357 -23.53 2.56 -17.75
C ASN A 357 -22.65 2.52 -19.00
N ALA A 358 -22.02 3.63 -19.38
CA ALA A 358 -21.10 3.68 -20.52
C ALA A 358 -19.78 2.95 -20.21
N TYR A 359 -19.23 3.11 -19.01
CA TYR A 359 -18.03 2.41 -18.54
C TYR A 359 -18.26 0.89 -18.56
N VAL A 360 -19.39 0.44 -18.00
CA VAL A 360 -19.82 -0.97 -17.96
C VAL A 360 -20.19 -1.52 -19.35
N LYS A 361 -20.88 -0.75 -20.20
CA LYS A 361 -21.19 -1.19 -21.57
C LYS A 361 -19.96 -1.22 -22.46
N SER A 362 -19.05 -0.27 -22.30
CA SER A 362 -17.75 -0.25 -22.99
C SER A 362 -16.91 -1.46 -22.63
N SER A 363 -17.10 -2.05 -21.44
CA SER A 363 -16.47 -3.31 -21.07
C SER A 363 -17.19 -4.57 -21.58
N MET A 364 -18.41 -4.45 -22.14
CA MET A 364 -19.23 -5.59 -22.59
C MET A 364 -19.48 -5.67 -24.10
N GLN A 365 -19.55 -4.54 -24.81
CA GLN A 365 -19.92 -4.49 -26.23
C GLN A 365 -18.79 -3.88 -27.08
N THR A 366 -18.63 -4.44 -28.28
CA THR A 366 -17.78 -3.90 -29.35
C THR A 366 -18.44 -2.74 -30.10
N GLU A 367 -19.62 -2.26 -29.73
CA GLU A 367 -20.19 -1.02 -30.28
C GLU A 367 -20.79 -0.23 -29.12
N VAL A 368 -20.20 0.92 -28.81
CA VAL A 368 -20.69 1.83 -27.78
C VAL A 368 -21.32 3.02 -28.47
N ASP A 369 -22.53 3.39 -28.07
CA ASP A 369 -23.12 4.67 -28.44
C ASP A 369 -22.20 5.80 -27.95
N GLY A 370 -21.47 6.44 -28.87
CA GLY A 370 -20.52 7.52 -28.57
C GLY A 370 -21.12 8.75 -27.88
N ASN A 371 -22.45 8.78 -27.65
CA ASN A 371 -23.14 9.83 -26.92
C ASN A 371 -22.92 9.80 -25.39
N ASN A 372 -22.41 8.70 -24.82
CA ASN A 372 -22.22 8.57 -23.37
C ASN A 372 -20.76 8.65 -22.91
N ILE A 373 -19.84 9.00 -23.82
CA ILE A 373 -18.43 9.26 -23.52
C ILE A 373 -18.15 10.69 -23.96
N PHE A 374 -17.80 11.55 -23.01
CA PHE A 374 -17.48 12.95 -23.29
C PHE A 374 -15.97 13.11 -23.40
N PHE A 375 -15.51 13.49 -24.59
CA PHE A 375 -14.12 13.85 -24.85
C PHE A 375 -13.95 15.36 -24.76
N HIS A 376 -12.97 15.81 -23.97
CA HIS A 376 -12.59 17.21 -23.89
C HIS A 376 -11.07 17.37 -24.00
N GLN A 377 -10.64 18.37 -24.76
CA GLN A 377 -9.24 18.68 -25.00
C GLN A 377 -8.96 20.09 -24.49
N ARG A 378 -7.86 20.24 -23.74
CA ARG A 378 -7.43 21.52 -23.21
C ARG A 378 -5.96 21.78 -23.49
N SER A 379 -5.69 22.86 -24.21
CA SER A 379 -4.33 23.34 -24.49
C SER A 379 -3.78 24.21 -23.35
N PHE A 380 -2.49 24.07 -23.09
CA PHE A 380 -1.72 24.88 -22.15
C PHE A 380 -1.17 26.14 -22.84
N GLU A 381 -2.11 26.93 -23.38
CA GLU A 381 -1.79 28.25 -23.92
C GLU A 381 -1.87 29.29 -22.80
N ASP A 382 -0.79 30.03 -22.61
CA ASP A 382 -0.79 31.23 -21.79
C ASP A 382 -0.99 32.44 -22.70
N LYS A 383 -2.06 33.20 -22.46
CA LYS A 383 -2.38 34.42 -23.21
C LYS A 383 -1.70 35.59 -22.50
N GLY A 384 -0.43 35.83 -22.84
CA GLY A 384 0.30 37.01 -22.38
C GLY A 384 -0.01 38.23 -23.24
N TYR A 385 -0.32 39.37 -22.63
CA TYR A 385 -0.34 40.67 -23.30
C TYR A 385 0.98 41.39 -23.04
N ASN A 386 1.79 41.61 -24.08
CA ASN A 386 2.92 42.52 -24.03
C ASN A 386 2.61 43.79 -24.84
N ILE A 387 3.41 44.84 -24.64
CA ILE A 387 3.25 46.17 -25.27
C ILE A 387 3.30 46.08 -26.82
N MET A 388 3.76 44.97 -27.39
CA MET A 388 3.83 44.70 -28.84
C MET A 388 2.74 43.76 -29.40
N GLY A 389 1.78 43.30 -28.59
CA GLY A 389 0.68 42.41 -29.01
C GLY A 389 0.47 41.19 -28.11
N THR A 390 -0.44 40.29 -28.50
CA THR A 390 -0.67 39.00 -27.85
C THR A 390 0.50 38.06 -28.14
N MET A 391 1.23 37.66 -27.09
CA MET A 391 2.25 36.62 -27.19
C MET A 391 1.60 35.29 -26.77
N TYR A 392 1.57 34.31 -27.67
CA TYR A 392 1.15 32.96 -27.34
C TYR A 392 2.38 32.19 -26.86
N SER A 393 2.45 31.87 -25.56
CA SER A 393 3.41 30.87 -25.07
C SER A 393 2.70 29.54 -24.91
N GLN A 394 3.11 28.56 -25.71
CA GLN A 394 2.61 27.18 -25.65
C GLN A 394 3.57 26.34 -24.80
N CYS A 395 3.07 25.68 -23.77
CA CYS A 395 3.86 24.81 -22.91
C CYS A 395 3.99 23.41 -23.54
N ASN A 396 5.06 23.16 -24.29
CA ASN A 396 5.26 21.90 -25.04
C ASN A 396 5.99 20.80 -24.24
N GLU A 397 6.05 20.93 -22.93
CA GLU A 397 6.72 19.97 -22.04
C GLU A 397 5.79 18.80 -21.67
N PRO A 398 6.32 17.59 -21.49
CA PRO A 398 5.52 16.45 -21.10
C PRO A 398 4.95 16.64 -19.69
N ILE A 399 3.78 16.04 -19.46
CA ILE A 399 3.18 15.98 -18.12
C ILE A 399 4.01 15.03 -17.27
N SER A 400 4.48 15.51 -16.12
CA SER A 400 5.33 14.75 -15.20
C SER A 400 4.55 14.18 -14.01
N GLY A 401 3.35 14.67 -13.72
CA GLY A 401 2.48 14.11 -12.69
C GLY A 401 1.02 14.58 -12.78
N ILE A 402 0.10 13.68 -12.41
CA ILE A 402 -1.34 13.94 -12.29
C ILE A 402 -1.79 13.27 -10.99
N VAL A 403 -2.41 14.02 -10.08
CA VAL A 403 -2.93 13.50 -8.81
C VAL A 403 -4.25 14.16 -8.44
N ALA A 404 -5.08 13.46 -7.69
CA ALA A 404 -6.28 14.01 -7.06
C ALA A 404 -6.28 13.57 -5.60
N PRO A 405 -5.88 14.42 -4.64
CA PRO A 405 -5.75 14.00 -3.25
C PRO A 405 -7.13 13.64 -2.68
N GLU A 406 -7.23 12.45 -2.12
CA GLU A 406 -8.41 12.01 -1.39
C GLU A 406 -8.18 12.27 0.10
N SER A 407 -9.04 13.08 0.72
CA SER A 407 -9.00 13.31 2.16
C SER A 407 -10.02 12.43 2.86
N SER A 408 -9.58 11.70 3.89
CA SER A 408 -10.44 10.91 4.75
C SER A 408 -11.35 11.76 5.66
N THR A 409 -11.13 13.07 5.73
CA THR A 409 -11.79 13.97 6.70
C THR A 409 -12.98 14.76 6.15
N VAL A 410 -13.15 14.86 4.83
CA VAL A 410 -14.17 15.74 4.22
C VAL A 410 -15.30 14.90 3.61
N SER A 411 -16.53 15.10 4.09
CA SER A 411 -17.72 14.32 3.72
C SER A 411 -18.34 14.69 2.36
N HIS A 412 -17.87 15.76 1.72
CA HIS A 412 -18.35 16.21 0.42
C HIS A 412 -17.21 16.19 -0.61
N ASP A 413 -17.49 15.67 -1.80
CA ASP A 413 -16.49 15.53 -2.87
C ASP A 413 -16.14 16.88 -3.50
N THR A 414 -15.20 17.59 -2.87
CA THR A 414 -14.59 18.83 -3.37
C THR A 414 -13.17 18.57 -3.90
N ARG A 415 -12.89 17.34 -4.33
CA ARG A 415 -11.54 16.95 -4.80
C ARG A 415 -11.09 17.85 -5.93
N THR A 416 -9.82 18.23 -5.87
CA THR A 416 -9.15 19.06 -6.89
C THR A 416 -8.10 18.21 -7.58
N ILE A 417 -8.13 18.20 -8.91
CA ILE A 417 -7.10 17.58 -9.73
C ILE A 417 -5.92 18.54 -9.83
N TYR A 418 -4.77 18.02 -9.51
CA TYR A 418 -3.49 18.67 -9.62
C TYR A 418 -2.69 18.06 -10.77
N LEU A 419 -2.16 18.93 -11.63
CA LEU A 419 -1.37 18.53 -12.78
C LEU A 419 -0.12 19.39 -12.86
N THR A 420 1.00 18.78 -13.24
CA THR A 420 2.24 19.50 -13.50
C THR A 420 2.97 18.96 -14.72
N SER A 421 3.58 19.86 -15.46
CA SER A 421 4.51 19.55 -16.56
C SER A 421 5.94 19.44 -16.04
N LEU A 422 6.85 18.94 -16.89
CA LEU A 422 8.26 18.91 -16.55
C LEU A 422 8.82 20.29 -16.20
N GLY A 423 8.39 21.37 -16.84
CA GLY A 423 8.81 22.72 -16.48
C GLY A 423 7.79 23.41 -15.58
N ARG A 424 7.49 24.67 -15.89
CA ARG A 424 6.80 25.57 -14.94
C ARG A 424 5.29 25.41 -14.92
N PHE A 425 4.68 24.82 -15.96
CA PHE A 425 3.23 24.75 -16.04
C PHE A 425 2.67 23.81 -14.95
N SER A 426 1.78 24.34 -14.11
CA SER A 426 1.05 23.59 -13.10
C SER A 426 -0.37 24.12 -12.99
N GLU A 427 -1.33 23.22 -12.78
CA GLU A 427 -2.75 23.54 -12.79
C GLU A 427 -3.48 22.85 -11.62
N ALA A 428 -4.45 23.55 -11.04
CA ALA A 428 -5.45 23.00 -10.14
C ALA A 428 -6.86 23.18 -10.74
N THR A 429 -7.61 22.09 -10.92
CA THR A 429 -8.98 22.10 -11.44
C THR A 429 -9.91 21.30 -10.52
N PRO A 430 -11.09 21.81 -10.14
CA PRO A 430 -12.08 21.00 -9.42
C PRO A 430 -12.48 19.76 -10.23
N LEU A 431 -12.58 18.61 -9.56
CA LEU A 431 -12.92 17.33 -10.18
C LEU A 431 -14.31 17.38 -10.84
N SER A 432 -15.28 18.00 -10.17
CA SER A 432 -16.66 18.14 -10.63
C SER A 432 -16.83 18.92 -11.94
N THR A 433 -15.87 19.78 -12.28
CA THR A 433 -15.92 20.64 -13.46
C THR A 433 -15.03 20.14 -14.60
N THR A 434 -14.14 19.19 -14.32
CA THR A 434 -13.14 18.71 -15.28
C THR A 434 -13.81 17.91 -16.40
N GLY A 435 -13.50 18.25 -17.66
CA GLY A 435 -14.12 17.64 -18.83
C GLY A 435 -15.52 18.16 -19.16
N THR A 436 -15.97 19.23 -18.49
CA THR A 436 -17.24 19.91 -18.77
C THR A 436 -17.00 21.28 -19.42
N LEU A 437 -18.02 21.82 -20.09
CA LEU A 437 -17.94 23.19 -20.67
C LEU A 437 -17.73 24.29 -19.61
N LEU A 438 -17.97 24.00 -18.32
CA LEU A 438 -17.77 24.94 -17.22
C LEU A 438 -16.29 25.09 -16.83
N GLU A 439 -15.41 24.20 -17.32
CA GLU A 439 -13.97 24.21 -17.03
C GLU A 439 -13.29 25.52 -17.45
N GLU A 440 -13.70 26.11 -18.58
CA GLU A 440 -13.14 27.36 -19.09
C GLU A 440 -13.68 28.61 -18.36
N SER A 441 -14.81 28.48 -17.67
CA SER A 441 -15.55 29.60 -17.06
C SER A 441 -15.15 29.85 -15.60
N LEU A 442 -14.56 28.86 -14.94
CA LEU A 442 -14.18 28.94 -13.52
C LEU A 442 -12.73 29.36 -13.37
N VAL A 443 -12.47 30.25 -12.41
CA VAL A 443 -11.16 30.85 -12.15
C VAL A 443 -10.12 29.76 -11.96
N LYS A 444 -9.11 29.74 -12.85
CA LYS A 444 -7.91 28.91 -12.73
C LYS A 444 -7.30 29.15 -11.35
N THR A 445 -7.39 28.16 -10.47
CA THR A 445 -6.76 28.25 -9.15
C THR A 445 -5.31 27.79 -9.32
N GLN A 446 -4.37 28.56 -8.79
CA GLN A 446 -2.98 28.12 -8.78
C GLN A 446 -2.79 27.03 -7.71
N PRO A 447 -2.01 25.98 -8.01
CA PRO A 447 -1.66 25.01 -6.98
C PRO A 447 -0.91 25.64 -5.81
N PRO A 448 -1.14 25.17 -4.58
CA PRO A 448 -0.63 25.79 -3.35
C PRO A 448 0.91 25.78 -3.21
N TRP A 449 1.62 24.92 -3.95
CA TRP A 449 3.09 24.87 -3.91
C TRP A 449 3.77 25.85 -4.88
N VAL A 450 3.04 26.44 -5.84
CA VAL A 450 3.66 27.29 -6.89
C VAL A 450 4.41 28.46 -6.27
N ASP A 451 3.82 29.15 -5.30
CA ASP A 451 4.48 30.25 -4.58
C ASP A 451 5.72 29.78 -3.81
N GLN A 452 5.70 28.56 -3.29
CA GLN A 452 6.83 28.01 -2.53
C GLN A 452 7.99 27.65 -3.48
N VAL A 453 7.68 26.97 -4.58
CA VAL A 453 8.65 26.64 -5.64
C VAL A 453 9.29 27.92 -6.19
N GLU A 454 8.51 28.97 -6.41
CA GLU A 454 9.02 30.26 -6.87
C GLU A 454 10.02 30.90 -5.88
N ARG A 455 9.76 30.80 -4.57
CA ARG A 455 10.71 31.27 -3.55
C ARG A 455 12.02 30.47 -3.57
N TYR A 456 11.96 29.16 -3.79
CA TYR A 456 13.16 28.33 -3.96
C TYR A 456 13.93 28.74 -5.21
N ARG A 457 13.25 28.95 -6.34
CA ARG A 457 13.86 29.45 -7.58
C ARG A 457 14.59 30.78 -7.37
N GLN A 458 13.94 31.75 -6.72
CA GLN A 458 14.55 33.06 -6.43
C GLN A 458 15.78 32.92 -5.53
N ARG A 459 15.70 32.09 -4.48
CA ARG A 459 16.84 31.82 -3.59
C ARG A 459 18.01 31.20 -4.35
N TYR A 460 17.74 30.22 -5.22
CA TYR A 460 18.75 29.59 -6.07
C TYR A 460 19.37 30.61 -7.03
N SER A 461 18.55 31.42 -7.70
CA SER A 461 19.04 32.48 -8.60
C SER A 461 19.93 33.48 -7.89
N ILE A 462 19.63 33.85 -6.64
CA ILE A 462 20.47 34.75 -5.83
C ILE A 462 21.77 34.05 -5.44
N GLN A 463 21.70 32.80 -4.99
CA GLN A 463 22.86 32.04 -4.55
C GLN A 463 23.91 31.86 -5.66
N TYR A 464 23.47 31.72 -6.91
CA TYR A 464 24.34 31.51 -8.07
C TYR A 464 24.44 32.74 -9.00
N GLU A 465 23.93 33.90 -8.58
CA GLU A 465 23.98 35.16 -9.34
C GLU A 465 23.43 35.08 -10.78
N LEU A 466 22.38 34.27 -11.00
CA LEU A 466 21.87 33.93 -12.34
C LEU A 466 20.94 34.98 -12.97
N GLY A 467 20.69 36.12 -12.30
CA GLY A 467 19.84 37.18 -12.85
C GLY A 467 18.44 36.72 -13.29
N ASP A 468 17.78 35.88 -12.48
CA ASP A 468 16.50 35.22 -12.74
C ASP A 468 16.50 34.14 -13.84
N MET A 469 17.65 33.81 -14.44
CA MET A 469 17.83 32.72 -15.40
C MET A 469 17.96 31.37 -14.67
N THR A 470 16.91 30.97 -13.95
CA THR A 470 16.81 29.67 -13.28
C THR A 470 15.66 28.86 -13.83
N ILE A 471 15.95 27.63 -14.25
CA ILE A 471 14.97 26.66 -14.73
C ILE A 471 14.58 25.76 -13.56
N VAL A 472 13.28 25.67 -13.28
CA VAL A 472 12.72 24.69 -12.36
C VAL A 472 12.19 23.52 -13.17
N ARG A 473 12.49 22.30 -12.73
CA ARG A 473 11.90 21.08 -13.28
C ARG A 473 11.11 20.32 -12.25
N THR A 474 9.83 20.07 -12.51
CA THR A 474 8.97 19.25 -11.64
C THR A 474 8.92 17.82 -12.17
N TRP A 475 9.38 16.86 -11.38
CA TRP A 475 9.61 15.48 -11.83
C TRP A 475 8.47 14.51 -11.51
N GLY A 476 7.62 14.84 -10.54
CA GLY A 476 6.50 13.97 -10.17
C GLY A 476 5.65 14.52 -9.03
N LEU A 477 4.45 13.94 -8.92
CA LEU A 477 3.48 14.23 -7.88
C LEU A 477 3.06 12.91 -7.22
N ALA A 478 2.80 12.92 -5.92
CA ALA A 478 2.19 11.79 -5.23
C ALA A 478 1.30 12.27 -4.07
N THR A 479 0.33 11.47 -3.65
CA THR A 479 -0.64 11.87 -2.63
C THR A 479 -0.86 10.81 -1.57
N PHE A 480 -1.12 11.23 -0.34
CA PHE A 480 -1.46 10.35 0.78
C PHE A 480 -2.31 11.11 1.81
N ASP A 481 -3.48 10.58 2.17
CA ASP A 481 -4.39 11.16 3.17
C ASP A 481 -4.61 12.69 2.99
N GLY A 482 -4.91 13.09 1.75
CA GLY A 482 -5.10 14.49 1.35
C GLY A 482 -3.81 15.32 1.18
N TRP A 483 -2.66 14.83 1.65
CA TRP A 483 -1.36 15.49 1.41
C TRP A 483 -0.89 15.29 -0.03
N THR A 484 -0.19 16.28 -0.56
CA THR A 484 0.46 16.21 -1.88
C THR A 484 1.96 16.43 -1.74
N ALA A 485 2.76 15.50 -2.26
CA ALA A 485 4.21 15.60 -2.39
C ALA A 485 4.57 16.04 -3.81
N VAL A 486 5.47 17.03 -3.93
CA VAL A 486 5.94 17.58 -5.20
C VAL A 486 7.46 17.51 -5.24
N ALA A 487 8.02 16.78 -6.19
CA ALA A 487 9.48 16.71 -6.39
C ALA A 487 9.92 17.66 -7.51
N PHE A 488 10.88 18.53 -7.22
CA PHE A 488 11.46 19.42 -8.22
C PHE A 488 12.96 19.62 -8.03
N THR A 489 13.62 20.03 -9.11
CA THR A 489 15.04 20.41 -9.16
C THR A 489 15.18 21.81 -9.74
N MET A 490 16.34 22.44 -9.50
CA MET A 490 16.66 23.79 -10.00
C MET A 490 17.97 23.73 -10.77
N HIS A 491 18.02 24.44 -11.89
CA HIS A 491 19.14 24.42 -12.82
C HIS A 491 19.41 25.84 -13.34
N PRO A 492 20.67 26.19 -13.66
CA PRO A 492 20.96 27.41 -14.40
C PRO A 492 20.34 27.34 -15.80
N GLY A 493 19.81 28.47 -16.26
CA GLY A 493 19.10 28.57 -17.54
C GLY A 493 19.95 29.04 -18.72
N ASP A 494 21.08 29.67 -18.45
CA ASP A 494 21.96 30.34 -19.41
C ASP A 494 23.37 29.72 -19.49
N VAL A 495 23.68 28.77 -18.61
CA VAL A 495 24.96 28.04 -18.59
C VAL A 495 24.76 26.53 -18.48
N LEU A 496 25.72 25.76 -19.00
CA LEU A 496 25.75 24.32 -18.80
C LEU A 496 26.13 24.01 -17.36
N GLU A 497 25.24 23.28 -16.68
CA GLU A 497 25.51 22.80 -15.33
C GLU A 497 26.35 21.52 -15.39
N TYR A 498 27.50 21.52 -14.72
CA TYR A 498 28.29 20.32 -14.50
C TYR A 498 28.09 19.88 -13.06
N THR A 499 27.17 18.94 -12.84
CA THR A 499 26.90 18.40 -11.50
C THR A 499 27.66 17.10 -11.25
N ILE A 500 28.25 16.99 -10.06
CA ILE A 500 28.66 15.71 -9.51
C ILE A 500 27.56 15.13 -8.63
N ARG A 501 27.57 13.81 -8.40
CA ARG A 501 26.57 13.14 -7.55
C ARG A 501 26.44 13.71 -6.13
N ALA A 502 27.43 14.43 -5.63
CA ALA A 502 27.36 15.06 -4.30
C ALA A 502 26.60 16.40 -4.30
N GLU A 503 26.47 17.04 -5.46
CA GLU A 503 25.82 18.34 -5.68
C GLU A 503 24.40 18.20 -6.24
N GLU A 504 24.02 17.00 -6.70
CA GLU A 504 22.65 16.69 -7.10
C GLU A 504 21.69 16.91 -5.91
N SER A 505 20.70 17.79 -6.08
CA SER A 505 19.69 18.06 -5.07
C SER A 505 18.30 18.01 -5.69
N THR A 506 17.42 17.25 -5.04
CA THR A 506 15.99 17.21 -5.32
C THR A 506 15.25 17.63 -4.07
N ILE A 507 14.36 18.61 -4.21
CA ILE A 507 13.54 19.11 -3.11
C ILE A 507 12.15 18.50 -3.24
N ILE A 508 11.65 17.94 -2.13
CA ILE A 508 10.28 17.46 -2.01
C ILE A 508 9.50 18.41 -1.10
N LEU A 509 8.45 19.01 -1.66
CA LEU A 509 7.51 19.85 -0.91
C LEU A 509 6.27 19.04 -0.54
N PHE A 510 5.88 19.15 0.73
CA PHE A 510 4.64 18.57 1.23
C PHE A 510 3.60 19.68 1.40
N THR A 511 2.52 19.57 0.63
CA THR A 511 1.36 20.46 0.73
C THR A 511 0.30 19.79 1.60
N PRO A 512 -0.15 20.44 2.68
CA PRO A 512 -1.21 19.90 3.53
C PRO A 512 -2.58 20.00 2.85
N PRO A 513 -3.53 19.10 3.20
CA PRO A 513 -4.92 19.22 2.76
C PRO A 513 -5.61 20.47 3.34
N GLU A 514 -5.25 20.84 4.57
CA GLU A 514 -5.76 22.02 5.27
C GLU A 514 -4.60 22.78 5.96
N PRO A 515 -4.66 24.12 6.09
CA PRO A 515 -3.55 24.90 6.66
C PRO A 515 -3.08 24.49 8.06
N SER A 516 -3.95 23.87 8.86
CA SER A 516 -3.69 23.40 10.23
C SER A 516 -3.32 21.91 10.32
N ALA A 517 -3.32 21.18 9.20
CA ALA A 517 -3.02 19.76 9.20
C ALA A 517 -1.56 19.51 9.61
N VAL A 518 -1.36 18.51 10.47
CA VAL A 518 -0.04 18.08 10.94
C VAL A 518 0.26 16.70 10.36
N PHE A 519 1.46 16.54 9.81
CA PHE A 519 1.95 15.26 9.32
C PHE A 519 3.25 14.85 10.03
N PRO A 520 3.41 13.57 10.38
CA PRO A 520 2.38 12.54 10.46
C PRO A 520 1.35 12.84 11.56
N LYS A 521 0.09 12.42 11.36
CA LYS A 521 -0.97 12.57 12.38
C LYS A 521 -0.69 11.62 13.55
N PRO A 522 -0.39 12.11 14.77
CA PRO A 522 -0.09 11.24 15.88
C PRO A 522 -1.31 10.38 16.25
N ALA A 523 -1.06 9.13 16.65
CA ALA A 523 -2.13 8.31 17.21
C ALA A 523 -2.65 8.94 18.50
N ASP A 524 -3.97 9.01 18.63
CA ASP A 524 -4.62 9.36 19.89
C ASP A 524 -4.48 8.17 20.86
N LEU A 525 -3.58 8.34 21.83
CA LEU A 525 -3.24 7.36 22.86
C LEU A 525 -3.74 7.82 24.24
N SER A 526 -4.81 8.61 24.29
CA SER A 526 -5.45 8.97 25.56
C SER A 526 -5.91 7.72 26.32
N ASP A 527 -5.76 7.73 27.65
CA ASP A 527 -6.09 6.57 28.50
C ASP A 527 -7.54 6.10 28.29
N GLN A 528 -8.47 7.03 28.06
CA GLN A 528 -9.87 6.74 27.77
C GLN A 528 -10.04 5.94 26.46
N ARG A 529 -9.36 6.35 25.39
CA ARG A 529 -9.41 5.65 24.10
C ARG A 529 -8.73 4.30 24.17
N MET A 530 -7.59 4.22 24.87
CA MET A 530 -6.89 2.95 25.09
C MET A 530 -7.76 1.97 25.87
N ALA A 531 -8.44 2.42 26.93
CA ALA A 531 -9.40 1.61 27.68
C ALA A 531 -10.57 1.14 26.79
N MET A 532 -11.20 2.05 26.03
CA MET A 532 -12.28 1.70 25.10
C MET A 532 -11.87 0.66 24.07
N LYS A 533 -10.69 0.82 23.44
CA LYS A 533 -10.17 -0.13 22.45
C LYS A 533 -9.85 -1.49 23.07
N ARG A 534 -9.28 -1.51 24.27
CA ARG A 534 -9.04 -2.73 25.04
C ARG A 534 -10.36 -3.47 25.33
N ASP A 535 -11.39 -2.76 25.75
CA ASP A 535 -12.71 -3.36 26.03
C ASP A 535 -13.32 -4.02 24.79
N ILE A 536 -13.15 -3.43 23.60
CA ILE A 536 -13.57 -4.03 22.32
C ILE A 536 -12.82 -5.34 22.03
N ILE A 537 -11.49 -5.36 22.25
CA ILE A 537 -10.67 -6.57 22.06
C ILE A 537 -11.10 -7.66 23.03
N LEU A 538 -11.26 -7.31 24.31
CA LEU A 538 -11.70 -8.24 25.35
C LEU A 538 -13.09 -8.80 25.04
N HIS A 539 -14.04 -7.96 24.66
CA HIS A 539 -15.37 -8.39 24.29
C HIS A 539 -15.34 -9.38 23.13
N TYR A 540 -14.52 -9.13 22.10
CA TYR A 540 -14.34 -10.04 20.97
C TYR A 540 -13.73 -11.39 21.36
N ILE A 541 -12.69 -11.41 22.20
CA ILE A 541 -12.08 -12.68 22.64
C ILE A 541 -13.07 -13.49 23.49
N LEU A 542 -13.75 -12.82 24.41
CA LEU A 542 -14.63 -13.49 25.37
C LEU A 542 -15.95 -13.95 24.75
N SER A 543 -16.47 -13.24 23.73
CA SER A 543 -17.67 -13.68 23.00
C SER A 543 -17.45 -14.93 22.18
N LEU A 544 -16.20 -15.25 21.83
CA LEU A 544 -15.81 -16.45 21.09
C LEU A 544 -15.45 -17.64 22.01
N ALA A 545 -15.55 -17.48 23.33
CA ALA A 545 -15.16 -18.52 24.28
C ALA A 545 -16.01 -19.79 24.14
N ASP A 546 -17.27 -19.67 23.73
CA ASP A 546 -18.20 -20.77 23.47
C ASP A 546 -17.80 -21.67 22.29
N ARG A 547 -16.86 -21.22 21.45
CA ARG A 547 -16.31 -21.98 20.31
C ARG A 547 -15.11 -22.85 20.69
N LEU A 548 -14.62 -22.78 21.94
CA LEU A 548 -13.46 -23.56 22.37
C LEU A 548 -13.77 -25.06 22.42
N GLN A 549 -12.82 -25.88 22.00
CA GLN A 549 -12.82 -27.33 22.22
C GLN A 549 -11.67 -27.74 23.14
N GLY A 550 -11.75 -28.93 23.74
CA GLY A 550 -10.72 -29.45 24.65
C GLY A 550 -9.32 -29.61 24.04
N SER A 551 -9.20 -29.57 22.71
CA SER A 551 -7.92 -29.56 21.98
C SER A 551 -7.26 -28.17 21.90
N ASP A 552 -8.02 -27.09 22.11
CA ASP A 552 -7.66 -25.73 21.71
C ASP A 552 -6.88 -24.99 22.82
N LEU A 553 -5.76 -25.58 23.27
CA LEU A 553 -4.98 -25.09 24.43
C LEU A 553 -4.52 -23.63 24.29
N ARG A 554 -4.12 -23.21 23.08
CA ARG A 554 -3.69 -21.82 22.78
C ARG A 554 -4.84 -20.84 23.01
N SER A 555 -6.00 -21.17 22.45
CA SER A 555 -7.20 -20.36 22.57
C SER A 555 -7.73 -20.32 24.00
N ALA A 556 -7.69 -21.43 24.73
CA ALA A 556 -8.08 -21.47 26.14
C ALA A 556 -7.23 -20.55 27.01
N ARG A 557 -5.92 -20.53 26.79
CA ARG A 557 -4.98 -19.65 27.52
C ARG A 557 -5.18 -18.18 27.18
N LEU A 558 -5.41 -17.87 25.91
CA LEU A 558 -5.78 -16.53 25.46
C LEU A 558 -7.06 -16.04 26.16
N THR A 559 -8.12 -16.87 26.15
CA THR A 559 -9.41 -16.53 26.79
C THR A 559 -9.23 -16.33 28.29
N TYR A 560 -8.47 -17.20 28.97
CA TYR A 560 -8.18 -17.04 30.40
C TYR A 560 -7.45 -15.72 30.71
N SER A 561 -6.39 -15.39 29.95
CA SER A 561 -5.66 -14.13 30.05
C SER A 561 -6.58 -12.91 29.85
N ALA A 562 -7.48 -12.98 28.87
CA ALA A 562 -8.48 -11.95 28.61
C ALA A 562 -9.49 -11.81 29.77
N CYS A 563 -9.97 -12.90 30.37
CA CYS A 563 -10.84 -12.86 31.55
C CYS A 563 -10.16 -12.12 32.72
N VAL A 564 -8.91 -12.45 33.01
CA VAL A 564 -8.15 -11.80 34.10
C VAL A 564 -7.91 -10.33 33.80
N CYS A 565 -7.59 -9.96 32.55
CA CYS A 565 -7.42 -8.57 32.15
C CYS A 565 -8.75 -7.78 32.28
N ALA A 566 -9.88 -8.37 31.84
CA ALA A 566 -11.20 -7.77 31.94
C ALA A 566 -11.61 -7.52 33.40
N ILE A 567 -11.32 -8.46 34.31
CA ILE A 567 -11.49 -8.27 35.75
C ILE A 567 -10.61 -7.10 36.20
N ASN A 568 -9.30 -7.15 35.95
CA ASN A 568 -8.33 -6.16 36.42
C ASN A 568 -8.52 -4.75 35.83
N ALA A 569 -9.27 -4.60 34.74
CA ALA A 569 -9.67 -3.29 34.21
C ALA A 569 -10.74 -2.60 35.09
N ASN A 570 -11.46 -3.35 35.92
CA ASN A 570 -12.59 -2.89 36.74
C ASN A 570 -12.28 -2.77 38.24
N TYR A 571 -11.05 -3.10 38.67
CA TYR A 571 -10.60 -3.05 40.07
C TYR A 571 -9.31 -2.25 40.20
N GLY A 572 -9.16 -1.49 41.28
CA GLY A 572 -7.97 -0.68 41.53
C GLY A 572 -7.96 -0.07 42.94
N ALA A 573 -6.85 -0.26 43.66
CA ALA A 573 -6.73 0.11 45.07
C ALA A 573 -6.72 1.63 45.36
N GLN A 574 -6.72 2.48 44.33
CA GLN A 574 -6.44 3.92 44.48
C GLN A 574 -7.63 4.85 44.17
N GLN A 575 -8.62 4.43 43.38
CA GLN A 575 -9.77 5.25 42.98
C GLN A 575 -11.01 4.39 42.69
N GLU A 576 -12.22 4.92 42.91
CA GLU A 576 -13.46 4.25 42.49
C GLU A 576 -13.55 4.24 40.96
N ILE A 577 -13.53 3.03 40.38
CA ILE A 577 -13.65 2.80 38.94
C ILE A 577 -15.10 2.43 38.63
N SER A 578 -15.69 3.04 37.61
CA SER A 578 -16.99 2.64 37.07
C SER A 578 -16.89 1.25 36.45
N LYS A 579 -17.67 0.28 36.96
CA LYS A 579 -17.63 -1.10 36.47
C LYS A 579 -18.36 -1.25 35.14
N ASN A 580 -17.70 -1.91 34.20
CA ASN A 580 -18.27 -2.37 32.95
C ASN A 580 -19.00 -3.71 33.17
N GLU A 581 -20.25 -3.63 33.62
CA GLU A 581 -21.15 -4.77 33.86
C GLU A 581 -21.22 -5.79 32.70
N PRO A 582 -21.44 -5.38 31.42
CA PRO A 582 -21.51 -6.35 30.33
C PRO A 582 -20.18 -7.06 30.06
N LEU A 583 -19.04 -6.41 30.35
CA LEU A 583 -17.74 -7.06 30.20
C LEU A 583 -17.50 -8.12 31.30
N LEU A 584 -17.87 -7.82 32.55
CA LEU A 584 -17.75 -8.77 33.67
C LEU A 584 -18.70 -9.96 33.53
N SER A 585 -19.92 -9.76 32.99
CA SER A 585 -20.88 -10.85 32.78
C SER A 585 -20.39 -11.85 31.72
N ILE A 586 -19.82 -11.36 30.61
CA ILE A 586 -19.24 -12.22 29.56
C ILE A 586 -17.96 -12.89 30.07
N ALA A 587 -17.13 -12.20 30.85
CA ALA A 587 -15.96 -12.81 31.48
C ALA A 587 -16.36 -13.98 32.41
N ARG A 588 -17.44 -13.83 33.19
CA ARG A 588 -17.98 -14.90 34.03
C ARG A 588 -18.45 -16.11 33.21
N GLN A 589 -19.14 -15.85 32.10
CA GLN A 589 -19.60 -16.91 31.18
C GLN A 589 -18.42 -17.67 30.58
N ALA A 590 -17.40 -16.94 30.09
CA ALA A 590 -16.19 -17.52 29.52
C ALA A 590 -15.40 -18.36 30.55
N LEU A 591 -15.25 -17.88 31.79
CA LEU A 591 -14.59 -18.63 32.88
C LEU A 591 -15.36 -19.91 33.23
N THR A 592 -16.69 -19.84 33.29
CA THR A 592 -17.54 -21.02 33.57
C THR A 592 -17.38 -22.07 32.48
N TYR A 593 -17.34 -21.64 31.21
CA TYR A 593 -17.12 -22.52 30.06
C TYR A 593 -15.73 -23.17 30.09
N LEU A 594 -14.68 -22.38 30.36
CA LEU A 594 -13.30 -22.86 30.52
C LEU A 594 -13.18 -23.90 31.65
N SER A 595 -13.83 -23.65 32.79
CA SER A 595 -13.88 -24.59 33.92
C SER A 595 -14.54 -25.92 33.54
N THR A 596 -15.61 -25.85 32.75
CA THR A 596 -16.37 -27.04 32.32
C THR A 596 -15.58 -27.90 31.33
N ILE A 597 -14.86 -27.30 30.37
CA ILE A 597 -14.12 -28.04 29.34
C ILE A 597 -12.79 -28.58 29.84
N PHE A 598 -12.05 -27.78 30.61
CA PHE A 598 -10.66 -28.06 30.98
C PHE A 598 -10.48 -28.39 32.47
N GLU A 599 -11.57 -28.52 33.22
CA GLU A 599 -11.59 -28.82 34.66
C GLU A 599 -10.73 -27.82 35.48
N LEU A 600 -10.77 -26.54 35.10
CA LEU A 600 -9.96 -25.48 35.71
C LEU A 600 -10.58 -24.96 37.02
N PRO A 601 -9.79 -24.80 38.10
CA PRO A 601 -10.25 -24.18 39.34
C PRO A 601 -10.27 -22.65 39.20
N VAL A 602 -11.44 -22.08 38.90
CA VAL A 602 -11.62 -20.64 38.60
C VAL A 602 -12.55 -19.90 39.58
N ASP A 603 -12.85 -20.50 40.74
CA ASP A 603 -13.80 -19.95 41.72
C ASP A 603 -13.34 -18.58 42.26
N GLU A 604 -12.02 -18.40 42.42
CA GLU A 604 -11.43 -17.13 42.84
C GLU A 604 -11.75 -16.04 41.80
N GLU A 605 -11.49 -16.31 40.52
CA GLU A 605 -11.73 -15.38 39.42
C GLU A 605 -13.21 -15.05 39.25
N ILE A 606 -14.09 -16.07 39.31
CA ILE A 606 -15.54 -15.87 39.22
C ILE A 606 -16.04 -14.95 40.33
N SER A 607 -15.47 -15.02 41.53
CA SER A 607 -15.84 -14.12 42.64
C SER A 607 -15.58 -12.64 42.34
N TYR A 608 -14.57 -12.32 41.51
CA TYR A 608 -14.28 -10.96 41.08
C TYR A 608 -15.16 -10.48 39.92
N CYS A 609 -15.96 -11.35 39.31
CA CYS A 609 -16.97 -10.93 38.34
C CYS A 609 -18.25 -10.37 38.98
N ASP A 610 -18.39 -10.39 40.32
CA ASP A 610 -19.54 -9.82 41.01
C ASP A 610 -19.49 -8.29 41.01
N ILE A 611 -20.56 -7.67 40.50
CA ILE A 611 -20.71 -6.21 40.41
C ILE A 611 -20.78 -5.61 41.82
N ASN A 612 -21.31 -6.34 42.80
CA ASN A 612 -21.50 -5.85 44.16
C ASN A 612 -20.20 -5.80 44.99
N LYS A 613 -19.13 -6.43 44.51
CA LYS A 613 -17.82 -6.39 45.18
C LYS A 613 -17.22 -4.97 45.11
N PRO A 614 -16.60 -4.41 46.16
CA PRO A 614 -16.05 -3.06 46.08
C PRO A 614 -14.91 -2.97 45.05
N SER A 615 -14.90 -1.93 44.20
CA SER A 615 -13.87 -1.73 43.17
C SER A 615 -12.51 -1.30 43.75
N THR A 616 -12.47 -0.92 45.03
CA THR A 616 -11.27 -0.58 45.79
C THR A 616 -10.46 -1.80 46.26
N ASP A 617 -10.99 -3.02 46.09
CA ASP A 617 -10.27 -4.25 46.35
C ASP A 617 -8.98 -4.32 45.51
N PRO A 618 -7.94 -5.03 46.01
CA PRO A 618 -6.72 -5.21 45.25
C PRO A 618 -7.00 -5.95 43.94
N VAL A 619 -6.22 -5.61 42.92
CA VAL A 619 -6.24 -6.26 41.61
C VAL A 619 -6.06 -7.78 41.77
N LEU A 620 -6.84 -8.56 41.01
CA LEU A 620 -6.74 -10.02 41.00
C LEU A 620 -5.31 -10.40 40.57
N TYR A 621 -4.69 -11.29 41.36
CA TYR A 621 -3.29 -11.68 41.20
C TYR A 621 -2.30 -10.54 41.36
N SER A 622 -2.52 -9.66 42.36
CA SER A 622 -1.49 -8.77 42.89
C SER A 622 -0.26 -9.52 43.43
N THR A 623 -0.46 -10.76 43.88
CA THR A 623 0.62 -11.70 44.23
C THR A 623 0.69 -12.86 43.23
N PRO A 624 1.89 -13.34 42.86
CA PRO A 624 2.02 -14.46 41.91
C PRO A 624 1.50 -15.78 42.49
N LYS A 625 0.96 -16.65 41.63
CA LYS A 625 0.57 -18.02 42.01
C LYS A 625 1.80 -18.82 42.51
N PRO A 626 1.64 -19.67 43.54
CA PRO A 626 2.72 -20.48 44.08
C PRO A 626 3.15 -21.60 43.11
N ALA A 627 4.38 -22.09 43.26
CA ALA A 627 4.96 -23.13 42.40
C ALA A 627 4.11 -24.42 42.36
N SER A 628 3.48 -24.78 43.48
CA SER A 628 2.61 -25.96 43.58
C SER A 628 1.41 -25.92 42.64
N THR A 629 0.86 -24.72 42.37
CA THR A 629 -0.24 -24.53 41.42
C THR A 629 0.25 -24.61 39.97
N LEU A 630 1.45 -24.09 39.70
CA LEU A 630 2.07 -24.11 38.36
C LEU A 630 2.51 -25.50 37.92
N GLU A 631 2.86 -26.37 38.87
CA GLU A 631 3.27 -27.76 38.63
C GLU A 631 2.11 -28.74 38.59
N GLY A 632 0.90 -28.29 38.92
CA GLY A 632 -0.33 -29.09 38.86
C GLY A 632 -0.80 -29.41 37.44
N PRO A 633 -1.80 -30.31 37.29
CA PRO A 633 -2.31 -30.76 35.99
C PRO A 633 -2.87 -29.62 35.12
N THR A 634 -3.42 -28.59 35.77
CA THR A 634 -3.99 -27.37 35.18
C THR A 634 -2.99 -26.20 35.11
N GLY A 635 -1.75 -26.40 35.58
CA GLY A 635 -0.72 -25.35 35.70
C GLY A 635 -0.35 -24.65 34.38
N TRP A 636 -0.58 -25.32 33.25
CA TRP A 636 -0.33 -24.83 31.89
C TRP A 636 -1.13 -23.58 31.49
N ILE A 637 -2.27 -23.31 32.16
CA ILE A 637 -3.08 -22.12 31.88
C ILE A 637 -2.42 -20.84 32.43
N TYR A 638 -1.65 -20.98 33.52
CA TYR A 638 -1.06 -19.85 34.24
C TYR A 638 0.31 -19.47 33.66
N GLU A 639 0.63 -18.18 33.71
CA GLU A 639 1.91 -17.67 33.24
C GLU A 639 3.04 -17.90 34.26
N ARG A 640 4.16 -18.42 33.76
CA ARG A 640 5.39 -18.65 34.52
C ARG A 640 6.50 -17.74 34.04
N CYS A 641 7.38 -17.37 34.96
CA CYS A 641 8.57 -16.59 34.71
C CYS A 641 9.65 -17.45 34.06
N HIS A 642 9.90 -17.21 32.78
CA HIS A 642 10.84 -17.96 31.98
C HIS A 642 12.30 -17.66 32.35
N THR A 643 12.59 -16.42 32.79
CA THR A 643 13.92 -16.04 33.27
C THR A 643 14.30 -16.78 34.57
N CYS A 644 13.35 -16.93 35.51
CA CYS A 644 13.58 -17.69 36.74
C CYS A 644 13.77 -19.18 36.44
N PHE A 645 12.95 -19.73 35.54
CA PHE A 645 13.05 -21.11 35.10
C PHE A 645 14.44 -21.41 34.48
N ARG A 646 14.90 -20.58 33.53
CA ARG A 646 16.23 -20.73 32.89
C ARG A 646 17.40 -20.59 33.87
N ARG A 647 17.24 -19.79 34.93
CA ARG A 647 18.26 -19.60 35.98
C ARG A 647 18.25 -20.68 37.06
N GLY A 648 17.36 -21.69 36.97
CA GLY A 648 17.27 -22.76 37.95
C GLY A 648 16.53 -22.38 39.24
N ASN A 649 15.81 -21.26 39.26
CA ASN A 649 15.06 -20.78 40.44
C ASN A 649 13.63 -21.37 40.54
N GLY A 650 13.36 -22.49 39.87
CA GLY A 650 12.05 -23.16 39.85
C GLY A 650 10.96 -22.46 39.04
N ASN A 651 9.73 -22.99 39.11
CA ASN A 651 8.55 -22.40 38.48
C ASN A 651 8.00 -21.26 39.36
N VAL A 652 8.22 -20.01 38.93
CA VAL A 652 7.71 -18.81 39.62
C VAL A 652 6.60 -18.19 38.79
N GLY A 653 5.46 -17.90 39.40
CA GLY A 653 4.31 -17.30 38.70
C GLY A 653 4.54 -15.83 38.34
N LEU A 654 3.65 -15.31 37.50
CA LEU A 654 3.56 -13.89 37.17
C LEU A 654 2.34 -13.24 37.86
N SER A 655 2.53 -12.05 38.45
CA SER A 655 1.44 -11.21 38.98
C SER A 655 1.09 -10.07 38.04
N TRP A 656 -0.08 -9.47 38.25
CA TRP A 656 -0.53 -8.27 37.55
C TRP A 656 -0.21 -7.05 38.40
N ARG A 657 0.64 -6.16 37.88
CA ARG A 657 0.91 -4.85 38.50
C ARG A 657 -0.12 -3.83 38.01
N ASP A 658 -0.31 -3.79 36.70
CA ASP A 658 -1.33 -3.04 36.00
C ASP A 658 -1.77 -3.85 34.76
N GLN A 659 -2.63 -3.30 33.91
CA GLN A 659 -3.12 -4.05 32.75
C GLN A 659 -2.09 -4.23 31.63
N ASN A 660 -0.98 -3.48 31.65
CA ASN A 660 0.06 -3.46 30.63
C ASN A 660 1.38 -4.09 31.12
N THR A 661 1.56 -4.30 32.42
CA THR A 661 2.81 -4.79 33.00
C THR A 661 2.59 -5.94 33.99
N THR A 662 3.58 -6.82 34.03
CA THR A 662 3.62 -7.96 34.93
C THR A 662 4.96 -8.01 35.67
N ILE A 663 4.95 -8.59 36.87
CA ILE A 663 6.12 -8.80 37.70
C ILE A 663 6.11 -10.22 38.28
N CYS A 664 7.27 -10.86 38.40
CA CYS A 664 7.37 -12.13 39.13
C CYS A 664 7.79 -11.92 40.60
N ALA A 665 7.69 -12.96 41.42
CA ALA A 665 8.07 -12.87 42.84
C ALA A 665 9.55 -12.48 43.06
N ASN A 666 10.41 -12.76 42.08
CA ASN A 666 11.83 -12.39 42.10
C ASN A 666 12.14 -11.01 41.50
N GLY A 667 11.11 -10.21 41.16
CA GLY A 667 11.27 -8.81 40.74
C GLY A 667 11.55 -8.58 39.25
N HIS A 668 11.55 -9.62 38.42
CA HIS A 668 11.63 -9.44 36.97
C HIS A 668 10.31 -8.89 36.42
N THR A 669 10.37 -7.93 35.50
CA THR A 669 9.21 -7.20 34.96
C THR A 669 9.14 -7.29 33.44
N TRP A 670 7.93 -7.45 32.89
CA TRP A 670 7.68 -7.47 31.45
C TRP A 670 6.45 -6.66 31.07
N ASN A 671 6.42 -6.21 29.82
CA ASN A 671 5.21 -5.68 29.19
C ASN A 671 4.29 -6.84 28.80
N ARG A 672 2.99 -6.59 28.85
CA ARG A 672 1.96 -7.47 28.32
C ARG A 672 1.66 -7.11 26.88
N CYS A 673 1.38 -8.14 26.09
CA CYS A 673 0.89 -8.04 24.74
C CYS A 673 -0.44 -7.29 24.72
N ALA A 674 -0.54 -6.24 23.92
CA ALA A 674 -1.76 -5.43 23.89
C ALA A 674 -2.95 -6.12 23.20
N LEU A 675 -2.72 -7.25 22.52
CA LEU A 675 -3.76 -8.03 21.86
C LEU A 675 -4.19 -9.27 22.65
N THR A 676 -3.22 -10.03 23.20
CA THR A 676 -3.47 -11.29 23.91
C THR A 676 -3.41 -11.17 25.44
N PHE A 677 -2.93 -10.03 25.92
CA PHE A 677 -2.69 -9.71 27.34
C PHE A 677 -1.68 -10.62 28.05
N LEU A 678 -1.03 -11.55 27.35
CA LEU A 678 0.06 -12.38 27.85
C LEU A 678 1.36 -11.58 27.97
N ALA A 679 2.23 -11.94 28.91
CA ALA A 679 3.55 -11.34 29.09
C ALA A 679 4.46 -11.61 27.88
N ILE A 680 5.22 -10.61 27.45
CA ILE A 680 6.25 -10.76 26.40
C ILE A 680 7.59 -11.00 27.10
N GLN A 681 8.06 -12.25 27.14
CA GLN A 681 9.22 -12.65 27.97
C GLN A 681 10.52 -12.88 27.19
N GLU A 682 10.47 -12.93 25.87
CA GLU A 682 11.63 -13.20 25.00
C GLU A 682 11.73 -12.16 23.88
N PRO A 683 12.93 -11.90 23.35
CA PRO A 683 13.08 -11.10 22.12
C PRO A 683 12.60 -11.88 20.89
N TYR A 684 12.25 -11.16 19.82
CA TYR A 684 11.86 -11.68 18.50
C TYR A 684 10.53 -12.45 18.42
N ILE A 685 9.87 -12.72 19.55
CA ILE A 685 8.52 -13.30 19.62
C ILE A 685 7.41 -12.23 19.58
N SER A 686 7.78 -10.96 19.41
CA SER A 686 6.88 -9.80 19.37
C SER A 686 7.07 -8.96 18.11
N MET A 687 5.98 -8.29 17.77
CA MET A 687 5.87 -7.26 16.75
C MET A 687 5.43 -5.96 17.44
N PHE A 688 5.68 -4.81 16.82
CA PHE A 688 5.19 -3.53 17.32
C PHE A 688 4.43 -2.77 16.23
N CYS A 689 3.48 -1.93 16.63
CA CYS A 689 2.78 -1.05 15.69
C CYS A 689 3.71 0.09 15.23
N SER A 690 3.84 0.33 13.92
CA SER A 690 4.69 1.40 13.38
C SER A 690 4.22 2.82 13.69
N VAL A 691 3.00 2.98 14.23
CA VAL A 691 2.40 4.27 14.58
C VAL A 691 2.45 4.51 16.09
N CYS A 692 1.95 3.58 16.91
CA CYS A 692 1.88 3.75 18.37
C CYS A 692 2.95 2.98 19.17
N ASP A 693 3.84 2.22 18.52
CA ASP A 693 4.82 1.27 19.11
C ASP A 693 4.23 0.30 20.14
N MET A 694 2.94 0.03 20.12
CA MET A 694 2.37 -0.96 21.02
C MET A 694 2.85 -2.36 20.62
N SER A 695 3.38 -3.11 21.59
CA SER A 695 3.91 -4.46 21.38
C SER A 695 2.80 -5.52 21.42
N VAL A 696 2.84 -6.41 20.44
CA VAL A 696 1.92 -7.54 20.27
C VAL A 696 2.73 -8.78 19.98
N LEU A 697 2.40 -9.91 20.60
CA LEU A 697 3.03 -11.20 20.32
C LEU A 697 2.82 -11.61 18.86
N SER A 698 3.84 -12.18 18.22
CA SER A 698 3.73 -12.76 16.89
C SER A 698 2.73 -13.92 16.88
N ARG A 699 2.03 -14.11 15.75
CA ARG A 699 1.01 -15.16 15.59
C ARG A 699 1.60 -16.55 15.82
N ASP A 700 2.73 -16.85 15.20
CA ASP A 700 3.25 -18.22 15.20
C ASP A 700 4.19 -18.47 16.39
N GLU A 701 5.02 -17.50 16.73
CA GLU A 701 6.05 -17.68 17.76
C GLU A 701 5.58 -17.28 19.16
N GLY A 702 4.49 -16.52 19.27
CA GLY A 702 4.14 -15.77 20.46
C GLY A 702 3.34 -16.50 21.54
N ILE A 703 2.69 -17.64 21.24
CA ILE A 703 1.99 -18.42 22.29
C ILE A 703 2.61 -19.79 22.50
N ASP A 704 3.32 -20.32 21.50
CA ASP A 704 3.87 -21.68 21.53
C ASP A 704 5.01 -21.82 22.55
N TYR A 705 5.82 -20.78 22.76
CA TYR A 705 6.84 -20.76 23.83
C TYR A 705 6.24 -20.84 25.25
N THR A 706 4.95 -20.54 25.40
CA THR A 706 4.27 -20.63 26.70
C THR A 706 3.74 -22.05 26.99
N LEU A 707 3.57 -22.89 25.97
CA LEU A 707 2.98 -24.24 26.05
C LEU A 707 4.00 -25.39 25.92
N GLU A 708 5.30 -25.10 26.12
CA GLU A 708 6.41 -26.04 25.99
C GLU A 708 6.10 -27.47 26.47
N GLY A 709 6.29 -28.45 25.58
CA GLY A 709 6.18 -29.88 25.87
C GLY A 709 4.81 -30.52 25.59
N ARG A 710 3.78 -29.75 25.23
CA ARG A 710 2.49 -30.30 24.80
C ARG A 710 2.36 -30.25 23.27
N LYS A 711 2.37 -31.42 22.62
CA LYS A 711 2.10 -31.52 21.17
C LYS A 711 0.61 -31.27 20.94
N GLN A 712 0.27 -30.29 20.10
CA GLN A 712 -1.07 -30.18 19.54
C GLN A 712 -1.39 -31.43 18.72
N ALA A 713 -2.63 -31.93 18.84
CA ALA A 713 -3.16 -32.91 17.92
C ALA A 713 -3.24 -32.28 16.51
N ALA A 714 -3.04 -33.08 15.46
CA ALA A 714 -3.17 -32.60 14.08
C ALA A 714 -4.54 -31.93 13.90
N GLN A 715 -4.53 -30.65 13.53
CA GLN A 715 -5.73 -29.87 13.32
C GLN A 715 -6.53 -30.44 12.13
N ASP A 716 -7.86 -30.47 12.26
CA ASP A 716 -8.74 -30.52 11.09
C ASP A 716 -8.45 -29.29 10.23
N SER A 717 -8.00 -29.49 8.99
CA SER A 717 -7.51 -28.44 8.09
C SER A 717 -8.53 -27.33 7.76
N ASN A 718 -9.80 -27.49 8.17
CA ASN A 718 -10.90 -26.57 7.89
C ASN A 718 -11.38 -25.74 9.10
N ARG A 719 -10.91 -25.99 10.33
CA ARG A 719 -11.39 -25.26 11.53
C ARG A 719 -10.37 -24.24 12.03
N LYS A 720 -10.78 -22.96 12.10
CA LYS A 720 -9.99 -21.87 12.70
C LYS A 720 -10.24 -21.78 14.20
N GLU A 721 -9.16 -21.82 14.98
CA GLU A 721 -9.17 -21.56 16.43
C GLU A 721 -9.54 -20.09 16.76
N VAL A 722 -9.92 -19.82 18.01
CA VAL A 722 -10.19 -18.43 18.47
C VAL A 722 -8.94 -17.57 18.35
N TYR A 723 -7.78 -18.14 18.68
CA TYR A 723 -6.48 -17.50 18.52
C TYR A 723 -6.24 -17.05 17.07
N ASP A 724 -6.44 -17.93 16.09
CA ASP A 724 -6.31 -17.59 14.66
C ASP A 724 -7.32 -16.52 14.21
N SER A 725 -8.55 -16.60 14.71
CA SER A 725 -9.60 -15.61 14.40
C SER A 725 -9.23 -14.22 14.92
N LEU A 726 -8.58 -14.13 16.09
CA LEU A 726 -8.11 -12.87 16.65
C LEU A 726 -7.06 -12.19 15.77
N TYR A 727 -6.07 -12.93 15.29
CA TYR A 727 -5.03 -12.38 14.41
C TYR A 727 -5.55 -12.05 13.02
N ASP A 728 -6.53 -12.79 12.50
CA ASP A 728 -7.18 -12.45 11.23
C ASP A 728 -8.01 -11.15 11.34
N ARG A 729 -8.69 -10.92 12.49
CA ARG A 729 -9.45 -9.68 12.79
C ARG A 729 -8.51 -8.49 13.00
N TYR A 730 -7.40 -8.69 13.72
CA TYR A 730 -6.46 -7.64 14.12
C TYR A 730 -5.09 -7.79 13.45
N ASP A 731 -5.10 -7.97 12.13
CA ASP A 731 -3.91 -7.90 11.28
C ASP A 731 -3.36 -6.46 11.11
N THR A 732 -4.05 -5.49 11.70
CA THR A 732 -3.62 -4.12 11.97
C THR A 732 -3.74 -3.82 13.47
N CYS A 733 -2.99 -2.84 13.98
CA CYS A 733 -3.06 -2.43 15.38
C CYS A 733 -4.49 -2.13 15.82
N ALA A 734 -4.97 -2.86 16.83
CA ALA A 734 -6.32 -2.71 17.36
C ALA A 734 -6.60 -1.30 17.95
N TYR A 735 -5.54 -0.59 18.35
CA TYR A 735 -5.64 0.70 19.02
C TYR A 735 -5.67 1.88 18.04
N CYS A 736 -4.74 1.92 17.09
CA CYS A 736 -4.59 3.06 16.17
C CYS A 736 -4.73 2.70 14.68
N GLY A 737 -4.92 1.43 14.32
CA GLY A 737 -5.04 0.97 12.93
C GLY A 737 -3.71 0.88 12.16
N GLY A 738 -2.58 1.25 12.77
CA GLY A 738 -1.27 1.18 12.13
C GLY A 738 -0.80 -0.26 11.89
N LYS A 739 0.07 -0.47 10.89
CA LYS A 739 0.62 -1.78 10.55
C LYS A 739 1.68 -2.23 11.55
N TYR A 740 1.87 -3.54 11.67
CA TYR A 740 2.92 -4.10 12.51
C TYR A 740 4.28 -4.15 11.79
N GLN A 741 5.35 -4.25 12.58
CA GLN A 741 6.74 -4.48 12.19
C GLN A 741 7.38 -5.44 13.20
N ASP A 742 8.36 -6.22 12.76
CA ASP A 742 9.11 -7.13 13.64
C ASP A 742 10.14 -6.35 14.45
N GLU A 743 10.39 -6.80 15.68
CA GLU A 743 11.31 -6.18 16.65
C GLU A 743 12.79 -6.19 16.22
#